data_AF-A0A3D0DNW1-F1
#
_entry.id   AF-A0A3D0DNW1-F1
#
_cell.length_a   1.000
_cell.length_b   1.000
_cell.length_c   1.000
_cell.angle_alpha   90.00
_cell.angle_beta   90.00
_cell.angle_gamma   90.00
#
_symmetry.space_group_name_H-M   'P 1'
#
loop_
_entity.id
_entity.type
_entity.pdbx_description
1 polymer ?
#
loop_
_entity_poly.entity_id
_entity_poly.type
_entity_poly.pdbx_seq_one_letter_code
_entity_poly.pdbx_strand_id
1 'polypeptide(L)'
;MKKKKSKRNKIAYIMTLILSSIFILSNPKKVQAESTIDVWDGTIATSFAGGNGTYNSPYIISTAAQLAYLAQQVNAGSITAEETYIVLNKDIDLGGIDTLGNGIDSRKWTPIGTDGSHNLKGYFDGAGHTIKGLYINSTENYQGLFGWTKYAEIENLTVEGIVTGNQYIGGIAGFVGSVKNCISNVEVTGDYYVGGISGEGSSATNCCNMGKVTGRRTCGGIFGYGSSCLTCYNNAVIVGASNNPDVNPIQIGGITGYNQGMIKDCYNLAKPQFDAAEYIGGISGRNAPEALVSCCFYYGDTIYENSVKHIGIISNDGHKTNCYYKSASTTEVVDGQRGITTLDFTKTVSFNNWNDSWKDMVMGSLYPQLFLEDWMVTVHDASSATAKDAYISFNTSIGEILYEANGQKLYSTTINMNKIDSNSFSTYKNNSNEAVSLGAGDVVTITKNGRSLTYTIGVEGDAKITFDGISNGNLAKTYGDADFLKAATVTEGSGLVTYDSSVPAVATVSSDTGDVSIFSVGTTVITATTSGGSSASYTLTVYPKEIECELKVENRKYDPGNRTVSIKTGSITSGVLSGDEVSIDLSSAKAVVSSAYAGPNKKVTVSGMALSGKDAANYTLLPIENVMVDITKADKKDYPSDKTISVDNSVKTIKEVKLPSGWKWIASDESKELTEGVGITATAEYVGDDKDSYEVTTESLTITRSYKNTTTEAKLGDTITDKSTKASYTITSVAKTLTVTYNNATASKSTTINVPDTVKIGDKTYKVTEIKANAFKNNKKLKKITIGKNIKKIGKNAFYGCKNLKNVTIKTTLLTKKTVGKNAFKGINAKAKVKVPKKKLKAYKTILKKAGIKGKKQKITK
;
A
#
# COMPACT_ATOMS: atom_id res chain seq x y z
N MET A 1 2.42 55.13 62.44
CA MET A 1 2.58 53.65 62.39
C MET A 1 3.50 53.25 61.23
N LYS A 2 4.83 53.26 61.43
CA LYS A 2 5.83 52.86 60.42
C LYS A 2 7.03 52.23 61.15
N LYS A 3 6.97 50.91 61.43
CA LYS A 3 8.14 50.05 61.80
C LYS A 3 7.77 48.55 61.95
N LYS A 4 6.81 48.06 61.16
CA LYS A 4 6.40 46.62 61.17
C LYS A 4 6.28 45.97 59.79
N LYS A 5 6.87 46.56 58.74
CA LYS A 5 6.74 46.07 57.34
C LYS A 5 8.05 45.62 56.65
N SER A 6 9.17 45.50 57.37
CA SER A 6 10.48 45.16 56.77
C SER A 6 11.09 43.81 57.18
N LYS A 7 10.56 43.10 58.19
CA LYS A 7 11.07 41.78 58.61
C LYS A 7 10.24 40.56 58.15
N ARG A 8 9.04 40.75 57.58
CA ARG A 8 8.21 39.64 57.07
C ARG A 8 8.56 39.17 55.66
N ASN A 9 9.33 39.93 54.88
CA ASN A 9 9.67 39.56 53.50
C ASN A 9 11.06 38.91 53.31
N LYS A 10 11.83 38.69 54.39
CA LYS A 10 13.12 37.94 54.31
C LYS A 10 13.09 36.53 54.91
N ILE A 11 12.03 36.16 55.65
CA ILE A 11 11.88 34.79 56.19
C ILE A 11 11.02 33.91 55.26
N ALA A 12 10.12 34.50 54.46
CA ALA A 12 9.36 33.79 53.44
C ALA A 12 10.17 33.42 52.18
N TYR A 13 11.43 33.89 52.05
CA TYR A 13 12.28 33.61 50.89
C TYR A 13 13.38 32.56 51.19
N ILE A 14 13.53 32.11 52.44
CA ILE A 14 14.50 31.08 52.85
C ILE A 14 13.79 29.80 53.34
N MET A 15 12.50 29.86 53.70
CA MET A 15 11.70 28.66 54.01
C MET A 15 11.13 27.94 52.76
N THR A 16 11.26 28.51 51.57
CA THR A 16 10.84 27.90 50.29
C THR A 16 11.97 27.18 49.56
N LEU A 17 13.18 27.11 50.15
CA LEU A 17 14.38 26.57 49.49
C LEU A 17 15.04 25.39 50.22
N ILE A 18 14.57 24.93 51.40
CA ILE A 18 15.24 23.82 52.14
C ILE A 18 14.26 22.89 52.87
N LEU A 19 13.11 22.53 52.28
CA LEU A 19 12.22 21.50 52.85
C LEU A 19 11.63 20.55 51.79
N SER A 20 12.33 20.40 50.65
CA SER A 20 12.06 19.36 49.65
C SER A 20 13.01 18.16 49.75
N SER A 21 13.73 17.99 50.87
CA SER A 21 14.59 16.84 51.10
C SER A 21 14.38 16.25 52.51
N ILE A 22 13.99 14.96 52.50
CA ILE A 22 14.03 13.97 53.59
C ILE A 22 12.77 13.87 54.46
N PHE A 23 11.85 12.97 54.07
CA PHE A 23 11.38 11.85 54.92
C PHE A 23 10.76 10.75 54.02
N ILE A 24 11.43 9.59 54.00
CA ILE A 24 11.01 8.32 53.40
C ILE A 24 10.39 7.43 54.50
N LEU A 25 9.53 6.48 54.09
CA LEU A 25 8.82 5.40 54.81
C LEU A 25 7.43 5.81 55.36
N SER A 26 6.30 5.22 54.96
CA SER A 26 6.04 3.84 54.54
C SER A 26 4.62 3.68 53.94
N ASN A 27 4.49 3.14 52.72
CA ASN A 27 3.54 2.08 52.35
C ASN A 27 3.72 1.64 50.87
N PRO A 28 3.35 0.39 50.52
CA PRO A 28 4.18 -0.47 49.68
C PRO A 28 3.89 -0.38 48.16
N LYS A 29 4.99 -0.52 47.41
CA LYS A 29 5.16 -0.82 45.97
C LYS A 29 3.89 -1.19 45.18
N LYS A 30 3.51 -0.29 44.27
CA LYS A 30 3.36 -0.65 42.85
C LYS A 30 4.42 0.14 42.08
N VAL A 31 5.46 -0.56 41.66
CA VAL A 31 6.49 -0.01 40.75
C VAL A 31 5.81 0.15 39.40
N GLN A 32 5.46 1.38 39.03
CA GLN A 32 5.29 1.75 37.63
C GLN A 32 6.65 2.28 37.18
N ALA A 33 7.32 1.53 36.31
CA ALA A 33 8.59 1.94 35.75
C ALA A 33 8.41 3.27 35.02
N GLU A 34 9.21 4.28 35.37
CA GLU A 34 9.41 5.48 34.55
C GLU A 34 9.88 5.00 33.17
N SER A 35 9.15 5.34 32.11
CA SER A 35 9.59 5.02 30.75
C SER A 35 10.79 5.90 30.42
N THR A 36 11.99 5.33 30.52
CA THR A 36 13.21 5.93 29.99
C THR A 36 13.01 6.11 28.48
N ILE A 37 12.99 7.35 27.99
CA ILE A 37 13.09 7.62 26.55
C ILE A 37 14.45 7.05 26.10
N ASP A 38 14.42 6.14 25.13
CA ASP A 38 15.60 5.51 24.56
C ASP A 38 16.32 6.52 23.66
N VAL A 39 17.21 7.33 24.25
CA VAL A 39 17.99 8.35 23.55
C VAL A 39 19.09 7.68 22.75
N TRP A 40 19.17 8.00 21.46
CA TRP A 40 20.18 7.43 20.56
C TRP A 40 21.60 7.66 21.07
N ASP A 41 22.37 6.57 21.09
CA ASP A 41 23.78 6.55 21.45
C ASP A 41 24.72 6.52 20.23
N GLY A 42 24.16 6.61 19.01
CA GLY A 42 24.89 6.50 17.74
C GLY A 42 24.99 5.07 17.19
N THR A 43 24.42 4.07 17.87
CA THR A 43 24.45 2.67 17.38
C THR A 43 23.42 2.41 16.29
N ILE A 44 23.65 1.36 15.49
CA ILE A 44 22.76 0.91 14.42
C ILE A 44 22.26 -0.48 14.79
N ALA A 45 20.94 -0.70 14.74
CA ALA A 45 20.35 -2.01 14.95
C ALA A 45 20.71 -2.97 13.82
N THR A 46 20.53 -4.27 14.02
CA THR A 46 20.74 -5.29 12.97
C THR A 46 19.45 -5.72 12.27
N SER A 47 18.30 -5.31 12.80
CA SER A 47 16.96 -5.63 12.28
C SER A 47 15.90 -4.66 12.82
N PHE A 48 14.76 -4.58 12.14
CA PHE A 48 13.56 -3.87 12.59
C PHE A 48 12.88 -4.60 13.75
N ALA A 49 11.96 -3.93 14.47
CA ALA A 49 11.21 -4.56 15.56
C ALA A 49 10.28 -5.68 15.05
N GLY A 50 9.90 -5.62 13.78
CA GLY A 50 9.08 -6.60 13.09
C GLY A 50 8.74 -6.13 11.69
N GLY A 51 7.94 -6.94 10.99
CA GLY A 51 7.50 -6.62 9.64
C GLY A 51 8.45 -7.07 8.54
N ASN A 52 7.94 -7.06 7.30
CA ASN A 52 8.70 -7.36 6.09
C ASN A 52 8.54 -6.28 5.00
N GLY A 53 8.02 -5.11 5.38
CA GLY A 53 7.86 -3.96 4.48
C GLY A 53 6.66 -4.05 3.55
N THR A 54 5.71 -4.98 3.76
CA THR A 54 4.46 -5.06 2.97
C THR A 54 3.31 -4.33 3.67
N TYR A 55 2.25 -3.96 2.95
CA TYR A 55 1.09 -3.25 3.51
C TYR A 55 0.52 -3.90 4.79
N ASN A 56 0.40 -5.23 4.81
CA ASN A 56 -0.14 -5.98 5.95
C ASN A 56 0.90 -6.30 7.04
N SER A 57 2.17 -5.96 6.81
CA SER A 57 3.29 -6.30 7.70
C SER A 57 4.41 -5.25 7.48
N PRO A 58 4.16 -3.97 7.79
CA PRO A 58 5.10 -2.88 7.56
C PRO A 58 6.33 -3.05 8.43
N TYR A 59 7.49 -2.54 8.01
CA TYR A 59 8.66 -2.48 8.88
C TYR A 59 8.34 -1.61 10.11
N ILE A 60 8.48 -2.19 11.30
CA ILE A 60 8.15 -1.52 12.56
C ILE A 60 9.42 -0.92 13.16
N ILE A 61 9.40 0.39 13.43
CA ILE A 61 10.48 1.13 14.09
C ILE A 61 10.01 1.53 15.48
N SER A 62 10.76 1.11 16.50
CA SER A 62 10.47 1.37 17.92
C SER A 62 11.64 1.98 18.67
N THR A 63 12.82 2.10 18.06
CA THR A 63 14.04 2.69 18.67
C THR A 63 14.83 3.51 17.65
N ALA A 64 15.66 4.45 18.14
CA ALA A 64 16.50 5.27 17.29
C ALA A 64 17.52 4.44 16.49
N ALA A 65 18.08 3.38 17.09
CA ALA A 65 19.00 2.47 16.40
C ALA A 65 18.32 1.74 15.22
N GLN A 66 17.02 1.47 15.29
CA GLN A 66 16.24 0.88 14.18
C GLN A 66 15.95 1.91 13.08
N LEU A 67 15.71 3.17 13.44
CA LEU A 67 15.60 4.25 12.46
C LEU A 67 16.94 4.47 11.75
N ALA A 68 18.07 4.41 12.47
CA ALA A 68 19.41 4.45 11.89
C ALA A 68 19.68 3.23 10.97
N TYR A 69 19.13 2.06 11.33
CA TYR A 69 19.18 0.88 10.46
C TYR A 69 18.40 1.10 9.16
N LEU A 70 17.20 1.72 9.20
CA LEU A 70 16.47 2.12 7.99
C LEU A 70 17.34 3.02 7.10
N ALA A 71 17.96 4.05 7.67
CA ALA A 71 18.84 4.97 6.93
C ALA A 71 19.97 4.19 6.24
N GLN A 72 20.64 3.28 6.95
CA GLN A 72 21.67 2.42 6.38
C GLN A 72 21.14 1.56 5.21
N GLN A 73 19.98 0.92 5.36
CA GLN A 73 19.43 0.04 4.32
C GLN A 73 19.02 0.81 3.06
N VAL A 74 18.41 2.00 3.22
CA VAL A 74 18.04 2.87 2.09
C VAL A 74 19.29 3.40 1.40
N ASN A 75 20.25 3.92 2.17
CA ASN A 75 21.48 4.52 1.62
C ASN A 75 22.40 3.47 0.97
N ALA A 76 22.30 2.20 1.36
CA ALA A 76 22.97 1.08 0.70
C ALA A 76 22.21 0.55 -0.52
N GLY A 77 21.03 1.10 -0.86
CA GLY A 77 20.19 0.61 -1.96
C GLY A 77 19.60 -0.79 -1.71
N SER A 78 19.46 -1.21 -0.44
CA SER A 78 18.92 -2.52 -0.08
C SER A 78 17.39 -2.55 -0.03
N ILE A 79 16.75 -1.41 0.25
CA ILE A 79 15.29 -1.23 0.14
C ILE A 79 14.99 -0.59 -1.22
N THR A 80 14.47 -1.39 -2.15
CA THR A 80 14.27 -0.97 -3.56
C THR A 80 12.84 -1.04 -4.05
N ALA A 81 11.97 -1.74 -3.31
CA ALA A 81 10.57 -1.93 -3.67
C ALA A 81 9.77 -0.62 -3.56
N GLU A 82 8.98 -0.32 -4.60
CA GLU A 82 8.20 0.92 -4.69
C GLU A 82 7.02 0.95 -3.71
N GLU A 83 6.56 -0.22 -3.25
CA GLU A 83 5.47 -0.39 -2.28
C GLU A 83 6.01 -0.88 -0.92
N THR A 84 7.05 -0.23 -0.41
CA THR A 84 7.58 -0.54 0.93
C THR A 84 6.79 0.23 2.00
N TYR A 85 6.28 -0.44 3.02
CA TYR A 85 5.53 0.19 4.12
C TYR A 85 6.34 0.18 5.41
N ILE A 86 6.47 1.34 6.06
CA ILE A 86 7.25 1.56 7.28
C ILE A 86 6.38 2.33 8.27
N VAL A 87 6.37 1.92 9.54
CA VAL A 87 5.57 2.55 10.58
C VAL A 87 6.39 2.79 11.86
N LEU A 88 6.24 3.96 12.47
CA LEU A 88 6.70 4.22 13.83
C LEU A 88 5.70 3.65 14.84
N ASN A 89 6.21 3.01 15.90
CA ASN A 89 5.37 2.48 16.99
C ASN A 89 5.61 3.22 18.32
N LYS A 90 6.57 4.16 18.33
CA LYS A 90 6.95 4.97 19.49
C LYS A 90 7.58 6.28 19.03
N ASP A 91 7.56 7.27 19.91
CA ASP A 91 8.42 8.45 19.78
C ASP A 91 9.90 8.03 19.84
N ILE A 92 10.72 8.72 19.05
CA ILE A 92 12.15 8.45 18.91
C ILE A 92 12.94 9.70 19.28
N ASP A 93 14.01 9.53 20.06
CA ASP A 93 14.94 10.62 20.38
C ASP A 93 16.31 10.31 19.77
N LEU A 94 16.70 11.08 18.76
CA LEU A 94 18.00 10.99 18.09
C LEU A 94 19.13 11.58 18.94
N GLY A 95 18.83 12.25 20.05
CA GLY A 95 19.80 12.69 21.04
C GLY A 95 20.85 13.67 20.51
N GLY A 96 20.65 14.25 19.32
CA GLY A 96 21.58 15.15 18.65
C GLY A 96 21.52 16.58 19.16
N ILE A 97 20.57 16.90 20.05
CA ILE A 97 20.39 18.21 20.66
C ILE A 97 20.52 18.07 22.18
N ASP A 98 21.32 18.93 22.82
CA ASP A 98 21.49 18.96 24.27
C ASP A 98 20.33 19.69 24.99
N THR A 99 20.33 19.67 26.32
CA THR A 99 19.29 20.32 27.14
C THR A 99 19.26 21.85 27.03
N LEU A 100 20.28 22.45 26.40
CA LEU A 100 20.38 23.88 26.15
C LEU A 100 19.95 24.25 24.73
N GLY A 101 19.60 23.27 23.89
CA GLY A 101 19.22 23.47 22.50
C GLY A 101 20.40 23.51 21.52
N ASN A 102 21.61 23.12 21.94
CA ASN A 102 22.78 23.08 21.05
C ASN A 102 22.92 21.71 20.38
N GLY A 103 23.42 21.72 19.15
CA GLY A 103 23.76 20.51 18.41
C GLY A 103 24.99 19.77 18.96
N ILE A 104 24.93 18.44 18.92
CA ILE A 104 25.99 17.53 19.36
C ILE A 104 26.62 16.86 18.14
N ASP A 105 27.80 17.32 17.74
CA ASP A 105 28.48 16.86 16.51
C ASP A 105 28.79 15.35 16.47
N SER A 106 28.97 14.70 17.61
CA SER A 106 29.18 13.25 17.69
C SER A 106 27.90 12.42 17.45
N ARG A 107 26.73 13.07 17.38
CA ARG A 107 25.42 12.46 17.17
C ARG A 107 24.71 13.02 15.93
N LYS A 108 25.47 13.50 14.95
CA LYS A 108 24.91 13.98 13.67
C LYS A 108 24.12 12.88 12.97
N TRP A 109 22.93 13.23 12.52
CA TRP A 109 22.09 12.37 11.72
C TRP A 109 22.60 12.29 10.27
N THR A 110 22.52 11.09 9.70
CA THR A 110 22.67 10.89 8.25
C THR A 110 21.28 10.76 7.65
N PRO A 111 20.87 11.62 6.69
CA PRO A 111 19.54 11.56 6.10
C PRO A 111 19.19 10.17 5.54
N ILE A 112 17.91 9.79 5.68
CA ILE A 112 17.37 8.61 5.00
C ILE A 112 17.16 8.98 3.53
N GLY A 113 17.94 8.33 2.68
CA GLY A 113 17.96 8.53 1.25
C GLY A 113 18.77 9.75 0.83
N THR A 114 20.05 9.57 0.54
CA THR A 114 21.02 10.68 0.37
C THR A 114 21.09 11.28 -1.03
N ASP A 115 20.54 10.60 -2.04
CA ASP A 115 20.56 11.06 -3.43
C ASP A 115 19.45 10.39 -4.28
N GLY A 116 19.38 10.73 -5.57
CA GLY A 116 18.36 10.23 -6.48
C GLY A 116 18.45 8.72 -6.79
N SER A 117 19.58 8.06 -6.57
CA SER A 117 19.75 6.60 -6.74
C SER A 117 19.51 5.83 -5.44
N HIS A 118 19.75 6.49 -4.31
CA HIS A 118 19.53 5.96 -2.97
C HIS A 118 18.42 6.77 -2.29
N ASN A 119 17.21 6.78 -2.86
CA ASN A 119 16.06 7.48 -2.29
C ASN A 119 15.14 6.51 -1.53
N LEU A 120 14.39 7.02 -0.55
CA LEU A 120 13.32 6.24 0.05
C LEU A 120 12.13 6.13 -0.92
N LYS A 121 11.56 4.92 -1.02
CA LYS A 121 10.36 4.61 -1.79
C LYS A 121 9.27 4.01 -0.89
N GLY A 122 8.01 4.17 -1.27
CA GLY A 122 6.87 3.58 -0.57
C GLY A 122 6.20 4.52 0.42
N TYR A 123 5.90 4.06 1.62
CA TYR A 123 5.07 4.74 2.61
C TYR A 123 5.77 4.74 3.97
N PHE A 124 5.97 5.92 4.54
CA PHE A 124 6.46 6.11 5.89
C PHE A 124 5.37 6.76 6.74
N ASP A 125 4.76 5.98 7.62
CA ASP A 125 3.72 6.45 8.55
C ASP A 125 4.34 6.68 9.93
N GLY A 126 4.34 7.93 10.38
CA GLY A 126 4.73 8.30 11.73
C GLY A 126 3.72 7.85 12.79
N ALA A 127 2.51 7.46 12.41
CA ALA A 127 1.42 7.03 13.30
C ALA A 127 1.13 8.03 14.44
N GLY A 128 1.37 9.33 14.20
CA GLY A 128 1.23 10.41 15.17
C GLY A 128 2.42 10.60 16.13
N HIS A 129 3.51 9.83 15.96
CA HIS A 129 4.70 9.91 16.81
C HIS A 129 5.65 11.04 16.44
N THR A 130 6.52 11.37 17.40
CA THR A 130 7.55 12.41 17.26
C THR A 130 8.95 11.80 17.13
N ILE A 131 9.71 12.26 16.13
CA ILE A 131 11.18 12.10 16.07
C ILE A 131 11.83 13.41 16.52
N LYS A 132 12.41 13.42 17.71
CA LYS A 132 13.07 14.60 18.28
C LYS A 132 14.58 14.44 18.34
N GLY A 133 15.27 15.54 18.64
CA GLY A 133 16.73 15.55 18.77
C GLY A 133 17.45 15.37 17.43
N LEU A 134 16.78 15.63 16.30
CA LEU A 134 17.42 15.62 14.99
C LEU A 134 18.51 16.71 14.96
N TYR A 135 19.73 16.35 14.60
CA TYR A 135 20.81 17.32 14.40
C TYR A 135 21.59 16.99 13.14
N ILE A 136 21.62 17.94 12.21
CA ILE A 136 22.43 17.90 11.00
C ILE A 136 23.19 19.23 10.90
N ASN A 137 24.50 19.13 10.76
CA ASN A 137 25.36 20.27 10.46
C ASN A 137 26.32 19.87 9.34
N SER A 138 25.89 20.19 8.11
CA SER A 138 26.47 19.75 6.85
C SER A 138 26.58 20.93 5.88
N THR A 139 27.41 20.79 4.84
CA THR A 139 27.46 21.68 3.67
C THR A 139 26.95 20.99 2.41
N GLU A 140 26.38 19.80 2.55
CA GLU A 140 25.86 19.00 1.43
C GLU A 140 24.41 19.36 1.09
N ASN A 141 23.95 18.85 -0.05
CA ASN A 141 22.58 18.99 -0.52
C ASN A 141 21.66 17.90 0.06
N TYR A 142 20.33 18.06 -0.07
CA TYR A 142 19.33 17.07 0.32
C TYR A 142 19.40 16.71 1.81
N GLN A 143 19.26 17.72 2.67
CA GLN A 143 19.32 17.54 4.12
C GLN A 143 17.95 17.68 4.78
N GLY A 144 17.70 16.81 5.75
CA GLY A 144 16.49 16.67 6.55
C GLY A 144 16.52 15.33 7.28
N LEU A 145 15.46 14.97 8.00
CA LEU A 145 15.34 13.58 8.51
C LEU A 145 15.49 12.59 7.34
N PHE A 146 14.82 12.91 6.23
CA PHE A 146 15.00 12.27 4.93
C PHE A 146 15.79 13.20 3.99
N GLY A 147 16.59 12.65 3.08
CA GLY A 147 17.27 13.45 2.06
C GLY A 147 16.42 13.59 0.80
N TRP A 148 16.08 12.46 0.17
CA TRP A 148 15.31 12.40 -1.07
C TRP A 148 14.22 11.31 -1.01
N THR A 149 12.96 11.71 -1.18
CA THR A 149 11.78 10.84 -1.05
C THR A 149 10.76 11.02 -2.20
N LYS A 150 11.24 11.14 -3.45
CA LYS A 150 10.38 11.44 -4.61
C LYS A 150 9.30 10.39 -4.87
N TYR A 151 9.61 9.13 -4.59
CA TYR A 151 8.71 7.99 -4.78
C TYR A 151 8.17 7.45 -3.46
N ALA A 152 8.18 8.29 -2.42
CA ALA A 152 7.61 7.95 -1.14
C ALA A 152 6.58 8.99 -0.69
N GLU A 153 5.63 8.51 0.11
CA GLU A 153 4.69 9.31 0.88
C GLU A 153 5.10 9.26 2.36
N ILE A 154 5.25 10.43 2.98
CA ILE A 154 5.54 10.58 4.41
C ILE A 154 4.31 11.14 5.10
N GLU A 155 3.81 10.48 6.13
CA GLU A 155 2.60 10.93 6.83
C GLU A 155 2.65 10.83 8.34
N ASN A 156 1.77 11.60 9.00
CA ASN A 156 1.46 11.52 10.44
C ASN A 156 2.70 11.62 11.35
N LEU A 157 3.64 12.50 11.02
CA LEU A 157 4.94 12.59 11.69
C LEU A 157 5.23 13.99 12.21
N THR A 158 5.71 14.07 13.45
CA THR A 158 6.33 15.29 13.98
C THR A 158 7.86 15.13 14.02
N VAL A 159 8.60 16.14 13.56
CA VAL A 159 10.08 16.16 13.65
C VAL A 159 10.54 17.41 14.38
N GLU A 160 11.47 17.25 15.33
CA GLU A 160 12.06 18.35 16.10
C GLU A 160 13.59 18.30 16.03
N GLY A 161 14.24 19.46 15.83
CA GLY A 161 15.69 19.49 15.77
C GLY A 161 16.30 20.72 15.10
N ILE A 162 17.53 20.55 14.60
CA ILE A 162 18.29 21.57 13.86
C ILE A 162 18.89 20.92 12.62
N VAL A 163 18.67 21.52 11.44
CA VAL A 163 19.19 21.05 10.16
C VAL A 163 19.89 22.19 9.43
N THR A 164 21.19 22.01 9.16
CA THR A 164 21.99 22.92 8.32
C THR A 164 22.56 22.17 7.12
N GLY A 165 22.44 22.77 5.93
CA GLY A 165 22.98 22.24 4.67
C GLY A 165 23.18 23.33 3.61
N ASN A 166 23.33 22.90 2.35
CA ASN A 166 23.52 23.81 1.21
C ASN A 166 22.25 23.96 0.35
N GLN A 167 21.92 22.99 -0.51
CA GLN A 167 20.74 23.05 -1.38
C GLN A 167 19.71 21.95 -1.07
N TYR A 168 18.42 22.24 -1.24
CA TYR A 168 17.31 21.31 -0.96
C TYR A 168 17.30 20.89 0.51
N ILE A 169 16.99 21.85 1.38
CA ILE A 169 17.08 21.66 2.84
C ILE A 169 15.69 21.80 3.46
N GLY A 170 15.29 20.85 4.29
CA GLY A 170 14.10 20.97 5.11
C GLY A 170 14.11 20.14 6.38
N GLY A 171 13.12 20.37 7.24
CA GLY A 171 13.04 19.69 8.53
C GLY A 171 12.62 18.23 8.41
N ILE A 172 11.62 17.95 7.57
CA ILE A 172 11.20 16.58 7.26
C ILE A 172 12.12 15.98 6.18
N ALA A 173 12.25 16.65 5.05
CA ALA A 173 13.01 16.13 3.92
C ALA A 173 13.81 17.22 3.19
N GLY A 174 14.86 16.84 2.45
CA GLY A 174 15.46 17.75 1.47
C GLY A 174 14.60 17.87 0.20
N PHE A 175 14.17 16.72 -0.34
CA PHE A 175 13.23 16.59 -1.45
C PHE A 175 12.09 15.63 -1.07
N VAL A 176 10.85 16.03 -1.34
CA VAL A 176 9.66 15.18 -1.10
C VAL A 176 8.74 15.01 -2.31
N GLY A 177 8.29 13.78 -2.54
CA GLY A 177 7.19 13.48 -3.46
C GLY A 177 5.85 13.89 -2.86
N SER A 178 5.46 13.23 -1.77
CA SER A 178 4.25 13.57 -1.02
C SER A 178 4.49 13.58 0.49
N VAL A 179 3.95 14.59 1.17
CA VAL A 179 3.95 14.70 2.63
C VAL A 179 2.57 15.11 3.14
N LYS A 180 2.05 14.43 4.16
CA LYS A 180 0.69 14.64 4.69
C LYS A 180 0.65 14.63 6.21
N ASN A 181 -0.15 15.48 6.83
CA ASN A 181 -0.37 15.45 8.29
C ASN A 181 0.94 15.51 9.11
N CYS A 182 1.94 16.25 8.62
CA CYS A 182 3.27 16.31 9.24
C CYS A 182 3.56 17.68 9.84
N ILE A 183 4.27 17.69 10.96
CA ILE A 183 4.72 18.89 11.67
C ILE A 183 6.25 18.93 11.68
N SER A 184 6.83 20.02 11.18
CA SER A 184 8.25 20.32 11.36
C SER A 184 8.41 21.39 12.42
N ASN A 185 9.06 21.05 13.53
CA ASN A 185 9.56 21.97 14.54
C ASN A 185 11.10 21.97 14.51
N VAL A 186 11.66 22.10 13.30
CA VAL A 186 13.10 22.03 13.05
C VAL A 186 13.63 23.42 12.69
N GLU A 187 14.69 23.89 13.33
CA GLU A 187 15.41 25.06 12.82
C GLU A 187 16.21 24.67 11.56
N VAL A 188 15.81 25.21 10.41
CA VAL A 188 16.38 24.88 9.11
C VAL A 188 17.26 26.03 8.62
N THR A 189 18.49 25.73 8.20
CA THR A 189 19.41 26.70 7.58
C THR A 189 20.00 26.16 6.28
N GLY A 190 19.90 26.93 5.19
CA GLY A 190 20.47 26.56 3.89
C GLY A 190 20.75 27.74 2.95
N ASP A 191 21.35 27.46 1.79
CA ASP A 191 21.63 28.46 0.74
C ASP A 191 20.48 28.57 -0.28
N TYR A 192 20.12 27.44 -0.92
CA TYR A 192 19.18 27.42 -2.05
C TYR A 192 18.09 26.35 -1.90
N TYR A 193 16.83 26.72 -2.15
CA TYR A 193 15.66 25.87 -1.91
C TYR A 193 15.61 25.34 -0.48
N VAL A 194 15.22 26.24 0.42
CA VAL A 194 15.12 25.96 1.86
C VAL A 194 13.66 26.03 2.29
N GLY A 195 13.12 24.97 2.87
CA GLY A 195 11.75 24.96 3.39
C GLY A 195 11.67 24.38 4.78
N GLY A 196 10.67 24.78 5.57
CA GLY A 196 10.48 24.21 6.91
C GLY A 196 10.10 22.73 6.88
N ILE A 197 9.28 22.32 5.91
CA ILE A 197 8.96 20.90 5.66
C ILE A 197 9.99 20.30 4.70
N SER A 198 10.16 20.89 3.52
CA SER A 198 11.09 20.40 2.51
C SER A 198 11.73 21.51 1.68
N GLY A 199 12.97 21.30 1.25
CA GLY A 199 13.61 22.22 0.31
C GLY A 199 12.89 22.26 -1.03
N GLU A 200 12.63 21.09 -1.62
CA GLU A 200 11.77 20.91 -2.79
C GLU A 200 10.64 19.91 -2.53
N GLY A 201 9.44 20.17 -3.06
CA GLY A 201 8.28 19.28 -2.85
C GLY A 201 7.27 19.24 -3.99
N SER A 202 6.80 18.04 -4.34
CA SER A 202 5.70 17.92 -5.31
C SER A 202 4.33 18.18 -4.67
N SER A 203 4.07 17.62 -3.48
CA SER A 203 2.82 17.84 -2.75
C SER A 203 3.01 17.87 -1.22
N ALA A 204 2.39 18.84 -0.55
CA ALA A 204 2.16 18.88 0.89
C ALA A 204 0.66 19.06 1.16
N THR A 205 0.11 18.29 2.10
CA THR A 205 -1.29 18.44 2.53
C THR A 205 -1.40 18.38 4.03
N ASN A 206 -2.09 19.35 4.64
CA ASN A 206 -2.24 19.38 6.09
C ASN A 206 -0.89 19.35 6.84
N CYS A 207 0.09 20.11 6.34
CA CYS A 207 1.43 20.18 6.92
C CYS A 207 1.69 21.53 7.58
N CYS A 208 2.55 21.50 8.59
CA CYS A 208 2.76 22.61 9.48
C CYS A 208 4.25 22.84 9.77
N ASN A 209 4.71 24.09 9.63
CA ASN A 209 6.07 24.46 10.03
C ASN A 209 6.09 25.42 11.22
N MET A 210 6.64 24.93 12.34
CA MET A 210 6.85 25.62 13.62
C MET A 210 8.31 26.04 13.83
N GLY A 211 9.25 25.45 13.09
CA GLY A 211 10.68 25.71 13.22
C GLY A 211 11.17 26.85 12.32
N LYS A 212 12.08 27.68 12.83
CA LYS A 212 12.64 28.83 12.10
C LYS A 212 13.32 28.38 10.80
N VAL A 213 13.10 29.11 9.71
CA VAL A 213 13.70 28.82 8.40
C VAL A 213 14.64 29.95 8.00
N THR A 214 15.90 29.64 7.73
CA THR A 214 16.92 30.59 7.27
C THR A 214 17.42 30.17 5.90
N GLY A 215 17.11 30.97 4.87
CA GLY A 215 17.58 30.71 3.49
C GLY A 215 18.28 31.93 2.90
N ARG A 216 19.27 31.72 2.03
CA ARG A 216 19.99 32.84 1.39
C ARG A 216 19.42 33.25 0.04
N ARG A 217 18.79 32.32 -0.68
CA ARG A 217 18.25 32.56 -2.03
C ARG A 217 16.75 32.31 -2.12
N THR A 218 16.32 31.05 -2.22
CA THR A 218 14.90 30.71 -2.31
C THR A 218 14.48 30.00 -1.04
N CYS A 219 13.54 30.57 -0.29
CA CYS A 219 13.03 29.92 0.92
C CYS A 219 11.53 30.12 1.16
N GLY A 220 10.93 29.15 1.84
CA GLY A 220 9.59 29.31 2.36
C GLY A 220 9.27 28.49 3.60
N GLY A 221 8.12 28.76 4.22
CA GLY A 221 7.75 28.10 5.47
C GLY A 221 7.48 26.60 5.30
N ILE A 222 6.87 26.19 4.19
CA ILE A 222 6.61 24.78 3.86
C ILE A 222 7.65 24.29 2.86
N PHE A 223 7.68 24.90 1.67
CA PHE A 223 8.60 24.53 0.60
C PHE A 223 9.51 25.70 0.19
N GLY A 224 10.78 25.39 -0.08
CA GLY A 224 11.63 26.31 -0.83
C GLY A 224 11.13 26.43 -2.28
N TYR A 225 11.02 25.30 -2.96
CA TYR A 225 10.46 25.16 -4.31
C TYR A 225 9.34 24.12 -4.29
N GLY A 226 8.16 24.43 -4.81
CA GLY A 226 7.04 23.50 -4.67
C GLY A 226 5.97 23.59 -5.74
N SER A 227 5.28 22.47 -5.98
CA SER A 227 4.19 22.38 -6.94
C SER A 227 2.80 22.41 -6.29
N SER A 228 2.61 21.84 -5.10
CA SER A 228 1.28 21.84 -4.47
C SER A 228 1.33 21.88 -2.94
N CYS A 229 0.64 22.86 -2.34
CA CYS A 229 0.46 23.01 -0.90
C CYS A 229 -1.03 23.19 -0.60
N LEU A 230 -1.64 22.27 0.13
CA LEU A 230 -3.07 22.28 0.44
C LEU A 230 -3.29 22.25 1.95
N THR A 231 -4.04 23.20 2.50
CA THR A 231 -4.36 23.22 3.94
C THR A 231 -3.10 23.24 4.82
N CYS A 232 -2.02 23.86 4.35
CA CYS A 232 -0.75 23.94 5.07
C CYS A 232 -0.59 25.29 5.77
N TYR A 233 0.19 25.32 6.85
CA TYR A 233 0.48 26.58 7.51
C TYR A 233 1.89 26.74 8.06
N ASN A 234 2.33 27.98 8.12
CA ASN A 234 3.58 28.38 8.74
C ASN A 234 3.32 29.30 9.93
N ASN A 235 3.90 28.98 11.09
CA ASN A 235 3.92 29.86 12.27
C ASN A 235 5.35 30.30 12.64
N ALA A 236 6.35 29.82 11.91
CA ALA A 236 7.74 30.10 12.22
C ALA A 236 8.28 31.29 11.44
N VAL A 237 9.21 32.02 12.06
CA VAL A 237 9.92 33.11 11.38
C VAL A 237 10.73 32.55 10.20
N ILE A 238 10.62 33.22 9.06
CA ILE A 238 11.43 32.95 7.87
C ILE A 238 12.42 34.10 7.73
N VAL A 239 13.70 33.78 7.57
CA VAL A 239 14.80 34.73 7.45
C VAL A 239 15.48 34.55 6.09
N GLY A 240 15.42 35.58 5.26
CA GLY A 240 16.17 35.73 4.00
C GLY A 240 17.49 36.47 4.23
N ALA A 241 18.61 35.75 4.31
CA ALA A 241 19.91 36.34 4.63
C ALA A 241 20.86 36.26 3.43
N SER A 242 20.84 37.26 2.53
CA SER A 242 21.88 37.42 1.51
C SER A 242 22.64 38.73 1.71
N ASN A 243 23.94 38.61 1.89
CA ASN A 243 24.89 39.72 1.79
C ASN A 243 25.59 39.76 0.43
N ASN A 244 25.17 38.93 -0.53
CA ASN A 244 25.80 38.80 -1.83
C ASN A 244 24.92 39.43 -2.94
N PRO A 245 25.32 40.57 -3.53
CA PRO A 245 24.57 41.25 -4.58
C PRO A 245 24.54 40.51 -5.92
N ASP A 246 25.35 39.45 -6.11
CA ASP A 246 25.47 38.71 -7.38
C ASP A 246 24.52 37.49 -7.47
N VAL A 247 23.76 37.18 -6.41
CA VAL A 247 22.77 36.08 -6.41
C VAL A 247 21.37 36.63 -6.61
N ASN A 248 20.94 36.73 -7.87
CA ASN A 248 19.62 37.20 -8.25
C ASN A 248 18.86 36.11 -9.06
N PRO A 249 17.54 35.86 -8.83
CA PRO A 249 16.67 36.43 -7.80
C PRO A 249 16.62 35.66 -6.48
N ILE A 250 16.55 36.40 -5.37
CA ILE A 250 16.19 35.89 -4.04
C ILE A 250 14.65 35.88 -3.92
N GLN A 251 14.07 34.76 -3.47
CA GLN A 251 12.63 34.47 -3.49
C GLN A 251 12.17 33.95 -2.12
N ILE A 252 11.40 34.76 -1.39
CA ILE A 252 11.00 34.48 -0.01
C ILE A 252 9.47 34.41 0.08
N GLY A 253 8.93 33.28 0.52
CA GLY A 253 7.48 33.08 0.63
C GLY A 253 7.06 32.49 1.97
N GLY A 254 5.95 32.96 2.56
CA GLY A 254 5.46 32.41 3.83
C GLY A 254 5.14 30.91 3.81
N ILE A 255 4.68 30.40 2.67
CA ILE A 255 4.40 28.98 2.43
C ILE A 255 5.41 28.41 1.44
N THR A 256 5.54 29.01 0.26
CA THR A 256 6.44 28.53 -0.79
C THR A 256 7.34 29.64 -1.29
N GLY A 257 8.65 29.41 -1.35
CA GLY A 257 9.60 30.35 -1.96
C GLY A 257 9.35 30.54 -3.46
N TYR A 258 9.40 29.46 -4.25
CA TYR A 258 8.99 29.43 -5.66
C TYR A 258 7.91 28.37 -5.90
N ASN A 259 6.71 28.83 -6.24
CA ASN A 259 5.53 28.02 -6.54
C ASN A 259 5.40 27.73 -8.04
N GLN A 260 5.17 26.47 -8.39
CA GLN A 260 4.93 26.00 -9.75
C GLN A 260 3.52 25.44 -9.98
N GLY A 261 2.68 25.37 -8.95
CA GLY A 261 1.31 24.87 -9.11
C GLY A 261 0.37 25.50 -8.10
N MET A 262 -0.35 24.68 -7.34
CA MET A 262 -1.47 25.14 -6.51
C MET A 262 -1.08 25.33 -5.05
N ILE A 263 -1.24 26.54 -4.52
CA ILE A 263 -1.29 26.81 -3.08
C ILE A 263 -2.74 27.13 -2.71
N LYS A 264 -3.36 26.29 -1.89
CA LYS A 264 -4.78 26.41 -1.56
C LYS A 264 -5.06 26.19 -0.08
N ASP A 265 -5.96 27.00 0.48
CA ASP A 265 -6.41 26.90 1.88
C ASP A 265 -5.24 26.98 2.88
N CYS A 266 -4.18 27.71 2.51
CA CYS A 266 -2.96 27.83 3.31
C CYS A 266 -2.90 29.17 4.03
N TYR A 267 -2.22 29.21 5.18
CA TYR A 267 -2.00 30.46 5.90
C TYR A 267 -0.61 30.60 6.50
N ASN A 268 -0.12 31.84 6.53
CA ASN A 268 1.15 32.17 7.15
C ASN A 268 0.91 33.19 8.28
N LEU A 269 1.34 32.84 9.49
CA LEU A 269 1.20 33.66 10.68
C LEU A 269 2.43 34.51 10.98
N ALA A 270 3.59 34.15 10.41
CA ALA A 270 4.86 34.80 10.68
C ALA A 270 5.26 35.76 9.55
N LYS A 271 5.67 36.98 9.92
CA LYS A 271 6.24 37.94 8.96
C LYS A 271 7.63 37.46 8.51
N PRO A 272 7.89 37.27 7.20
CA PRO A 272 9.24 37.04 6.71
C PRO A 272 10.16 38.23 7.01
N GLN A 273 11.38 37.94 7.45
CA GLN A 273 12.45 38.90 7.72
C GLN A 273 13.53 38.73 6.65
N PHE A 274 14.11 39.81 6.13
CA PHE A 274 15.11 39.70 5.06
C PHE A 274 15.99 40.95 4.97
N ASP A 275 17.22 40.79 4.48
CA ASP A 275 18.17 41.89 4.32
C ASP A 275 18.15 42.49 2.89
N ALA A 276 17.94 41.64 1.88
CA ALA A 276 17.78 42.01 0.48
C ALA A 276 17.12 40.86 -0.30
N ALA A 277 15.94 41.08 -0.89
CA ALA A 277 15.30 40.08 -1.75
C ALA A 277 14.53 40.72 -2.94
N GLU A 278 14.58 40.05 -4.10
CA GLU A 278 13.89 40.51 -5.32
C GLU A 278 12.41 40.14 -5.30
N TYR A 279 12.05 38.97 -4.78
CA TYR A 279 10.64 38.57 -4.70
C TYR A 279 10.27 38.11 -3.29
N ILE A 280 9.26 38.77 -2.71
CA ILE A 280 8.85 38.55 -1.33
C ILE A 280 7.32 38.52 -1.29
N GLY A 281 6.76 37.46 -0.71
CA GLY A 281 5.32 37.34 -0.52
C GLY A 281 4.96 36.67 0.79
N GLY A 282 3.86 37.12 1.39
CA GLY A 282 3.32 36.56 2.62
C GLY A 282 2.90 35.10 2.52
N ILE A 283 2.65 34.57 1.32
CA ILE A 283 2.37 33.16 1.02
C ILE A 283 3.34 32.62 -0.02
N SER A 284 3.47 33.27 -1.17
CA SER A 284 4.32 32.79 -2.27
C SER A 284 5.37 33.83 -2.65
N GLY A 285 6.63 33.41 -2.63
CA GLY A 285 7.77 34.25 -2.96
C GLY A 285 7.94 34.47 -4.45
N ARG A 286 7.56 33.55 -5.33
CA ARG A 286 7.49 33.71 -6.80
C ARG A 286 6.56 32.64 -7.34
N ASN A 287 5.84 32.92 -8.41
CA ASN A 287 4.96 31.96 -9.07
C ASN A 287 5.37 31.75 -10.53
N ALA A 288 5.19 30.52 -11.01
CA ALA A 288 5.21 30.20 -12.43
C ALA A 288 3.91 30.75 -13.08
N PRO A 289 3.88 31.00 -14.41
CA PRO A 289 2.73 31.62 -15.07
C PRO A 289 1.39 30.89 -14.85
N GLU A 290 1.41 29.56 -14.79
CA GLU A 290 0.22 28.71 -14.62
C GLU A 290 -0.11 28.40 -13.15
N ALA A 291 0.67 28.92 -12.21
CA ALA A 291 0.49 28.63 -10.80
C ALA A 291 -0.74 29.36 -10.22
N LEU A 292 -1.47 28.68 -9.34
CA LEU A 292 -2.68 29.18 -8.69
C LEU A 292 -2.43 29.33 -7.19
N VAL A 293 -2.76 30.50 -6.66
CA VAL A 293 -2.85 30.73 -5.22
C VAL A 293 -4.30 31.08 -4.91
N SER A 294 -4.97 30.24 -4.14
CA SER A 294 -6.42 30.37 -3.91
C SER A 294 -6.78 30.20 -2.45
N CYS A 295 -7.67 31.04 -1.93
CA CYS A 295 -8.21 30.87 -0.58
C CYS A 295 -7.09 30.86 0.47
N CYS A 296 -6.14 31.80 0.41
CA CYS A 296 -4.98 31.85 1.30
C CYS A 296 -4.96 33.11 2.16
N PHE A 297 -4.34 33.02 3.34
CA PHE A 297 -4.28 34.13 4.29
C PHE A 297 -2.90 34.42 4.86
N TYR A 298 -2.47 35.68 4.82
CA TYR A 298 -1.26 36.15 5.49
C TYR A 298 -1.61 37.06 6.67
N TYR A 299 -1.22 36.67 7.88
CA TYR A 299 -1.52 37.41 9.10
C TYR A 299 -0.60 38.61 9.34
N GLY A 300 0.57 38.67 8.70
CA GLY A 300 1.43 39.83 8.86
C GLY A 300 0.87 41.06 8.13
N ASP A 301 1.33 42.24 8.56
CA ASP A 301 0.96 43.50 7.91
C ASP A 301 1.60 43.60 6.50
N THR A 302 1.11 44.51 5.67
CA THR A 302 1.63 44.75 4.31
C THR A 302 3.15 44.91 4.31
N ILE A 303 3.83 44.17 3.43
CA ILE A 303 5.29 44.17 3.31
C ILE A 303 5.69 45.35 2.42
N TYR A 304 6.29 46.40 3.00
CA TYR A 304 6.86 47.53 2.27
C TYR A 304 8.34 47.65 2.58
N GLU A 305 9.23 47.41 1.63
CA GLU A 305 10.67 47.66 1.81
C GLU A 305 11.34 48.29 0.56
N ASN A 306 12.26 49.22 0.81
CA ASN A 306 13.17 49.85 -0.16
C ASN A 306 12.55 50.47 -1.42
N SER A 307 11.33 51.01 -1.32
CA SER A 307 10.68 51.76 -2.42
C SER A 307 10.38 50.93 -3.69
N VAL A 308 10.44 49.59 -3.60
CA VAL A 308 10.06 48.67 -4.68
C VAL A 308 8.76 47.97 -4.29
N LYS A 309 7.78 47.95 -5.19
CA LYS A 309 6.47 47.30 -4.98
C LYS A 309 6.60 45.78 -5.02
N HIS A 310 7.01 45.15 -3.92
CA HIS A 310 6.92 43.69 -3.79
C HIS A 310 5.78 43.33 -2.85
N ILE A 311 4.91 42.45 -3.36
CA ILE A 311 3.46 42.49 -3.17
C ILE A 311 3.02 41.54 -2.03
N GLY A 312 2.25 42.09 -1.08
CA GLY A 312 1.32 41.38 -0.18
C GLY A 312 1.52 39.87 0.03
N ILE A 313 0.56 39.07 -0.41
CA ILE A 313 0.44 37.60 -0.29
C ILE A 313 1.32 36.90 -1.34
N ILE A 314 1.51 37.50 -2.51
CA ILE A 314 2.14 36.93 -3.70
C ILE A 314 2.94 38.01 -4.41
N SER A 315 4.20 37.73 -4.78
CA SER A 315 5.15 38.70 -5.33
C SER A 315 5.10 39.01 -6.85
N ASN A 316 4.39 38.23 -7.68
CA ASN A 316 4.39 38.35 -9.14
C ASN A 316 3.09 37.83 -9.83
N ASP A 317 3.01 37.92 -11.17
CA ASP A 317 1.89 37.48 -11.98
C ASP A 317 1.67 35.95 -11.87
N GLY A 318 0.67 35.56 -11.08
CA GLY A 318 0.10 34.22 -10.99
C GLY A 318 -1.41 34.34 -10.74
N HIS A 319 -2.16 33.27 -11.02
CA HIS A 319 -3.60 33.28 -10.80
C HIS A 319 -3.90 33.38 -9.30
N LYS A 320 -4.64 34.40 -8.89
CA LYS A 320 -4.99 34.66 -7.49
C LYS A 320 -6.49 34.77 -7.33
N THR A 321 -7.05 34.00 -6.40
CA THR A 321 -8.50 33.97 -6.14
C THR A 321 -8.74 33.88 -4.63
N ASN A 322 -9.59 34.74 -4.06
CA ASN A 322 -9.92 34.70 -2.63
C ASN A 322 -8.69 34.74 -1.71
N CYS A 323 -7.71 35.60 -1.99
CA CYS A 323 -6.52 35.75 -1.16
C CYS A 323 -6.62 37.00 -0.28
N TYR A 324 -6.29 36.85 1.01
CA TYR A 324 -6.46 37.87 2.04
C TYR A 324 -5.18 38.14 2.85
N TYR A 325 -4.98 39.38 3.27
CA TYR A 325 -3.90 39.75 4.18
C TYR A 325 -4.44 40.66 5.29
N LYS A 326 -3.75 40.66 6.44
CA LYS A 326 -4.10 41.56 7.53
C LYS A 326 -3.81 43.01 7.17
N SER A 327 -4.83 43.86 7.23
CA SER A 327 -4.75 45.32 7.00
C SER A 327 -5.48 46.09 8.12
N ALA A 328 -5.21 47.39 8.24
CA ALA A 328 -5.99 48.29 9.08
C ALA A 328 -7.35 48.69 8.47
N SER A 329 -7.60 48.37 7.18
CA SER A 329 -8.85 48.69 6.47
C SER A 329 -9.30 47.54 5.55
N THR A 330 -10.61 47.33 5.42
CA THR A 330 -11.21 46.37 4.47
C THR A 330 -11.29 46.90 3.03
N THR A 331 -11.00 48.18 2.82
CA THR A 331 -11.02 48.82 1.50
C THR A 331 -9.66 48.82 0.82
N GLU A 332 -8.61 48.33 1.49
CA GLU A 332 -7.27 48.29 0.94
C GLU A 332 -7.15 47.14 -0.06
N VAL A 333 -6.83 47.45 -1.31
CA VAL A 333 -6.57 46.47 -2.36
C VAL A 333 -5.19 46.74 -2.95
N VAL A 334 -4.28 45.80 -2.81
CA VAL A 334 -2.94 45.85 -3.39
C VAL A 334 -2.82 44.73 -4.40
N ASP A 335 -2.66 45.08 -5.68
CA ASP A 335 -2.50 44.13 -6.79
C ASP A 335 -3.59 43.02 -6.81
N GLY A 336 -4.86 43.40 -6.65
CA GLY A 336 -6.01 42.48 -6.67
C GLY A 336 -6.21 41.65 -5.39
N GLN A 337 -5.38 41.83 -4.37
CA GLN A 337 -5.49 41.14 -3.07
C GLN A 337 -6.23 42.03 -2.08
N ARG A 338 -7.13 41.46 -1.27
CA ARG A 338 -7.97 42.23 -0.36
C ARG A 338 -7.39 42.24 1.05
N GLY A 339 -7.13 43.43 1.58
CA GLY A 339 -6.85 43.64 2.99
C GLY A 339 -8.11 43.41 3.81
N ILE A 340 -7.98 42.74 4.94
CA ILE A 340 -9.06 42.55 5.93
C ILE A 340 -8.53 42.89 7.33
N THR A 341 -9.36 43.44 8.20
CA THR A 341 -8.91 43.73 9.57
C THR A 341 -8.73 42.45 10.36
N THR A 342 -7.91 42.48 11.42
CA THR A 342 -7.84 41.37 12.40
C THR A 342 -9.24 40.99 12.88
N LEU A 343 -10.10 41.99 13.06
CA LEU A 343 -11.46 41.82 13.52
C LEU A 343 -12.36 41.24 12.42
N ASP A 344 -12.20 41.60 11.15
CA ASP A 344 -12.96 41.01 10.05
C ASP A 344 -12.50 39.59 9.74
N PHE A 345 -11.20 39.31 9.85
CA PHE A 345 -10.63 37.95 9.82
C PHE A 345 -11.20 37.07 10.95
N THR A 346 -11.40 37.63 12.16
CA THR A 346 -11.99 36.89 13.28
C THR A 346 -13.53 36.93 13.33
N LYS A 347 -14.20 37.82 12.56
CA LYS A 347 -15.67 37.97 12.50
C LYS A 347 -16.35 37.19 11.38
N THR A 348 -15.64 36.65 10.39
CA THR A 348 -16.28 36.12 9.18
C THR A 348 -16.72 34.66 9.31
N VAL A 349 -18.03 34.48 9.36
CA VAL A 349 -18.75 33.25 8.99
C VAL A 349 -18.94 33.18 7.46
N SER A 350 -18.06 33.77 6.66
CA SER A 350 -18.25 33.81 5.20
C SER A 350 -16.95 34.11 4.44
N PHE A 351 -16.04 33.13 4.45
CA PHE A 351 -15.15 32.90 3.32
C PHE A 351 -15.63 31.62 2.63
N ASN A 352 -16.50 31.76 1.63
CA ASN A 352 -17.02 30.61 0.88
C ASN A 352 -15.84 29.82 0.29
N ASN A 353 -15.75 28.53 0.66
CA ASN A 353 -14.79 27.49 0.24
C ASN A 353 -13.69 27.09 1.24
N TRP A 354 -13.66 27.60 2.46
CA TRP A 354 -12.93 26.94 3.56
C TRP A 354 -13.86 25.94 4.24
N ASN A 355 -13.53 24.64 4.25
CA ASN A 355 -14.38 23.62 4.88
C ASN A 355 -14.49 23.90 6.40
N ASP A 356 -15.54 23.45 7.08
CA ASP A 356 -15.64 23.65 8.53
C ASP A 356 -14.67 22.77 9.35
N SER A 357 -13.89 21.87 8.71
CA SER A 357 -13.00 20.94 9.40
C SER A 357 -11.74 21.61 9.97
N TRP A 358 -11.45 22.88 9.65
CA TRP A 358 -10.41 23.63 10.35
C TRP A 358 -10.79 23.95 11.82
N LYS A 359 -12.09 23.90 12.16
CA LYS A 359 -12.58 24.15 13.52
C LYS A 359 -12.33 22.97 14.46
N ASP A 360 -12.33 21.74 13.92
CA ASP A 360 -12.29 20.50 14.71
C ASP A 360 -10.91 19.83 14.75
N MET A 361 -9.97 20.24 13.90
CA MET A 361 -8.62 19.62 13.81
C MET A 361 -7.63 20.19 14.83
N VAL A 362 -8.14 20.97 15.79
CA VAL A 362 -7.41 21.57 16.89
C VAL A 362 -7.80 20.82 18.17
N MET A 363 -7.01 19.78 18.48
CA MET A 363 -6.62 19.31 19.83
C MET A 363 -6.99 17.87 20.22
N GLY A 364 -6.02 16.97 19.98
CA GLY A 364 -5.41 16.18 21.07
C GLY A 364 -4.02 16.74 21.42
N SER A 365 -3.96 17.59 22.45
CA SER A 365 -2.76 18.09 23.17
C SER A 365 -1.64 18.86 22.41
N LEU A 366 -1.74 20.21 22.34
CA LEU A 366 -0.80 21.26 22.83
C LEU A 366 -0.96 22.64 22.10
N TYR A 367 -2.14 23.28 22.26
CA TYR A 367 -2.52 24.73 22.42
C TYR A 367 -1.84 25.88 21.62
N PRO A 368 -2.54 27.00 21.27
CA PRO A 368 -3.33 27.81 22.23
C PRO A 368 -4.71 28.39 21.82
N GLN A 369 -5.45 28.75 22.88
CA GLN A 369 -6.85 29.21 22.99
C GLN A 369 -7.13 30.65 22.48
N LEU A 370 -8.42 30.97 22.27
CA LEU A 370 -9.12 32.03 23.04
C LEU A 370 -10.66 31.96 22.94
N PHE A 371 -11.26 32.51 23.99
CA PHE A 371 -12.63 32.39 24.50
C PHE A 371 -13.60 33.53 24.04
N LEU A 372 -14.91 33.23 24.15
CA LEU A 372 -16.09 34.09 24.44
C LEU A 372 -16.94 34.75 23.32
N GLU A 373 -18.18 34.23 23.22
CA GLU A 373 -19.52 34.87 23.34
C GLU A 373 -20.07 35.91 22.32
N ASP A 374 -21.17 35.48 21.69
CA ASP A 374 -22.32 36.09 20.98
C ASP A 374 -22.48 37.61 20.87
N TRP A 375 -22.64 38.12 19.63
CA TRP A 375 -23.66 39.12 19.22
C TRP A 375 -24.03 38.94 17.73
N MET A 376 -25.28 38.57 17.42
CA MET A 376 -25.91 38.87 16.13
C MET A 376 -27.31 39.47 16.37
N VAL A 377 -27.60 40.58 15.71
CA VAL A 377 -28.95 41.15 15.60
C VAL A 377 -29.31 41.13 14.11
N THR A 378 -30.32 40.33 13.76
CA THR A 378 -30.89 40.25 12.40
C THR A 378 -32.30 40.83 12.47
N VAL A 379 -32.62 41.77 11.58
CA VAL A 379 -33.97 42.30 11.40
C VAL A 379 -34.56 41.67 10.14
N HIS A 380 -35.74 41.06 10.25
CA HIS A 380 -36.56 40.60 9.15
C HIS A 380 -37.94 41.27 9.25
N ASP A 381 -38.46 41.87 8.17
CA ASP A 381 -39.90 42.13 7.98
C ASP A 381 -40.16 42.58 6.51
N ALA A 382 -41.34 42.48 5.88
CA ALA A 382 -42.66 41.93 6.22
C ALA A 382 -43.36 41.63 4.87
N SER A 383 -44.19 40.58 4.80
CA SER A 383 -45.13 40.40 3.71
C SER A 383 -46.56 40.51 4.25
N SER A 384 -47.32 41.52 3.80
CA SER A 384 -48.75 41.41 3.49
C SER A 384 -49.34 42.78 3.16
N ALA A 385 -49.91 42.91 1.97
CA ALA A 385 -50.81 43.99 1.64
C ALA A 385 -52.18 43.69 2.28
N THR A 386 -52.54 44.39 3.36
CA THR A 386 -53.89 44.87 3.69
C THR A 386 -53.92 45.52 5.09
N ALA A 387 -53.34 46.71 5.24
CA ALA A 387 -53.66 47.58 6.37
C ALA A 387 -53.52 49.05 5.96
N LYS A 388 -54.61 49.80 6.07
CA LYS A 388 -54.66 51.23 5.76
C LYS A 388 -54.22 52.12 6.92
N ASP A 389 -53.89 51.54 8.08
CA ASP A 389 -53.57 52.27 9.32
C ASP A 389 -52.40 51.59 10.09
N ALA A 390 -51.22 51.54 9.50
CA ALA A 390 -50.01 51.06 10.17
C ALA A 390 -49.16 52.23 10.68
N TYR A 391 -48.74 52.21 11.94
CA TYR A 391 -47.87 53.23 12.55
C TYR A 391 -46.78 52.61 13.42
N ILE A 392 -45.66 53.33 13.55
CA ILE A 392 -44.50 52.92 14.39
C ILE A 392 -44.59 53.67 15.72
N SER A 393 -44.60 52.93 16.83
CA SER A 393 -44.56 53.50 18.18
C SER A 393 -43.29 53.07 18.93
N PHE A 394 -42.80 53.94 19.82
CA PHE A 394 -41.58 53.71 20.60
C PHE A 394 -41.93 53.63 22.10
N ASN A 395 -41.68 52.48 22.73
CA ASN A 395 -41.84 52.32 24.17
C ASN A 395 -40.53 52.63 24.89
N THR A 396 -40.46 53.84 25.45
CA THR A 396 -39.26 54.40 26.09
C THR A 396 -38.87 53.72 27.40
N SER A 397 -39.77 52.92 28.00
CA SER A 397 -39.56 52.26 29.30
C SER A 397 -38.71 50.99 29.18
N ILE A 398 -38.75 50.33 28.03
CA ILE A 398 -38.13 49.02 27.79
C ILE A 398 -37.30 48.95 26.50
N GLY A 399 -37.20 50.07 25.76
CA GLY A 399 -36.38 50.14 24.54
C GLY A 399 -36.96 49.37 23.35
N GLU A 400 -38.29 49.23 23.28
CA GLU A 400 -38.97 48.46 22.24
C GLU A 400 -39.49 49.35 21.10
N ILE A 401 -39.25 48.95 19.85
CA ILE A 401 -39.88 49.52 18.65
C ILE A 401 -41.00 48.58 18.24
N LEU A 402 -42.22 49.10 18.13
CA LEU A 402 -43.41 48.34 17.76
C LEU A 402 -43.92 48.76 16.38
N TYR A 403 -44.15 47.75 15.54
CA TYR A 403 -44.91 47.89 14.30
C TYR A 403 -46.30 47.27 14.48
N GLU A 404 -47.32 48.11 14.42
CA GLU A 404 -48.71 47.72 14.65
C GLU A 404 -49.57 48.07 13.44
N ALA A 405 -50.50 47.17 13.10
CA ALA A 405 -51.53 47.40 12.10
C ALA A 405 -52.87 46.87 12.62
N ASN A 406 -53.94 47.67 12.49
CA ASN A 406 -55.31 47.30 12.90
C ASN A 406 -55.43 46.78 14.35
N GLY A 407 -54.63 47.33 15.28
CA GLY A 407 -54.65 46.93 16.69
C GLY A 407 -54.03 45.55 16.98
N GLN A 408 -53.35 44.94 16.01
CA GLN A 408 -52.55 43.73 16.20
C GLN A 408 -51.05 44.03 16.03
N LYS A 409 -50.26 43.45 16.94
CA LYS A 409 -48.79 43.53 16.95
C LYS A 409 -48.24 42.65 15.82
N LEU A 410 -47.63 43.27 14.81
CA LEU A 410 -47.06 42.55 13.67
C LEU A 410 -45.60 42.18 13.94
N TYR A 411 -44.82 43.12 14.49
CA TYR A 411 -43.41 42.90 14.83
C TYR A 411 -42.99 43.74 16.04
N SER A 412 -42.02 43.24 16.81
CA SER A 412 -41.29 44.04 17.79
C SER A 412 -39.83 43.65 17.88
N THR A 413 -38.97 44.63 18.08
CA THR A 413 -37.57 44.42 18.44
C THR A 413 -37.23 45.23 19.68
N THR A 414 -36.36 44.69 20.53
CA THR A 414 -35.91 45.33 21.77
C THR A 414 -34.45 45.75 21.64
N ILE A 415 -34.17 47.03 21.87
CA ILE A 415 -32.81 47.56 21.89
C ILE A 415 -32.24 47.36 23.31
N ASN A 416 -31.07 46.72 23.41
CA ASN A 416 -30.39 46.54 24.69
C ASN A 416 -29.89 47.90 25.23
N MET A 417 -30.57 48.43 26.25
CA MET A 417 -30.39 49.80 26.74
C MET A 417 -29.14 49.99 27.65
N ASN A 418 -28.34 48.95 27.89
CA ASN A 418 -27.24 48.98 28.87
C ASN A 418 -26.00 49.83 28.47
N LYS A 419 -26.09 50.68 27.45
CA LYS A 419 -25.10 51.73 27.13
C LYS A 419 -25.72 53.09 26.78
N ILE A 420 -26.97 53.34 27.15
CA ILE A 420 -27.66 54.60 26.86
C ILE A 420 -27.89 55.33 28.19
N ASP A 421 -27.19 56.46 28.38
CA ASP A 421 -27.50 57.38 29.47
C ASP A 421 -28.91 57.95 29.26
N SER A 422 -29.72 57.92 30.32
CA SER A 422 -31.16 58.17 30.34
C SER A 422 -31.62 59.60 30.00
N ASN A 423 -30.72 60.48 29.56
CA ASN A 423 -31.00 61.91 29.43
C ASN A 423 -30.57 62.53 28.09
N SER A 424 -31.09 62.06 26.96
CA SER A 424 -31.30 62.92 25.76
C SER A 424 -32.05 62.19 24.63
N PHE A 425 -33.38 62.30 24.65
CA PHE A 425 -34.20 62.19 23.44
C PHE A 425 -34.68 63.60 23.06
N SER A 426 -34.21 64.15 21.95
CA SER A 426 -34.90 65.25 21.26
C SER A 426 -35.76 64.64 20.15
N THR A 427 -37.04 64.47 20.43
CA THR A 427 -38.09 64.02 19.50
C THR A 427 -38.13 64.90 18.25
N TYR A 428 -38.28 64.28 17.08
CA TYR A 428 -38.87 64.94 15.91
C TYR A 428 -40.34 65.27 16.27
N LYS A 429 -40.64 66.55 16.49
CA LYS A 429 -42.02 67.04 16.56
C LYS A 429 -42.41 67.50 15.16
N ASN A 430 -43.40 66.85 14.55
CA ASN A 430 -44.36 67.55 13.72
C ASN A 430 -45.72 67.47 14.42
N ASN A 431 -46.38 68.62 14.59
CA ASN A 431 -47.54 68.83 15.46
C ASN A 431 -48.87 68.42 14.78
N SER A 432 -48.99 67.15 14.38
CA SER A 432 -50.30 66.57 14.03
C SER A 432 -50.21 65.06 14.23
N ASN A 433 -51.05 64.52 15.10
CA ASN A 433 -51.24 63.07 15.30
C ASN A 433 -51.91 62.42 14.08
N GLU A 434 -51.37 62.59 12.88
CA GLU A 434 -51.83 61.92 11.66
C GLU A 434 -50.72 61.02 11.10
N ALA A 435 -51.09 59.78 10.79
CA ALA A 435 -50.23 58.81 10.14
C ALA A 435 -49.86 59.29 8.73
N VAL A 436 -48.57 59.28 8.39
CA VAL A 436 -48.08 59.61 7.04
C VAL A 436 -47.83 58.30 6.29
N SER A 437 -48.50 58.13 5.15
CA SER A 437 -48.28 57.01 4.23
C SER A 437 -46.96 57.19 3.48
N LEU A 438 -46.06 56.20 3.55
CA LEU A 438 -44.81 56.14 2.78
C LEU A 438 -44.95 55.16 1.60
N GLY A 439 -44.47 55.55 0.42
CA GLY A 439 -44.49 54.77 -0.82
C GLY A 439 -43.10 54.28 -1.26
N ALA A 440 -43.08 53.36 -2.23
CA ALA A 440 -41.84 52.87 -2.83
C ALA A 440 -41.06 54.04 -3.49
N GLY A 441 -39.78 54.19 -3.13
CA GLY A 441 -38.93 55.32 -3.52
C GLY A 441 -38.76 56.41 -2.46
N ASP A 442 -39.52 56.39 -1.36
CA ASP A 442 -39.40 57.40 -0.30
C ASP A 442 -38.14 57.22 0.55
N VAL A 443 -37.60 58.35 1.01
CA VAL A 443 -36.31 58.43 1.71
C VAL A 443 -36.49 58.86 3.16
N VAL A 444 -36.12 58.00 4.11
CA VAL A 444 -36.22 58.27 5.57
C VAL A 444 -34.83 58.47 6.16
N THR A 445 -34.63 59.56 6.92
CA THR A 445 -33.33 59.88 7.54
C THR A 445 -33.43 60.03 9.06
N ILE A 446 -32.55 59.34 9.80
CA ILE A 446 -32.43 59.42 11.26
C ILE A 446 -31.05 59.95 11.65
N THR A 447 -30.98 60.97 12.50
CA THR A 447 -29.71 61.64 12.87
C THR A 447 -29.43 61.57 14.36
N LYS A 448 -28.18 61.24 14.74
CA LYS A 448 -27.67 61.34 16.12
C LYS A 448 -26.22 61.85 16.14
N ASN A 449 -25.92 62.80 17.03
CA ASN A 449 -24.59 63.41 17.18
C ASN A 449 -23.95 63.86 15.84
N GLY A 450 -24.75 64.46 14.96
CA GLY A 450 -24.28 64.96 13.65
C GLY A 450 -24.02 63.88 12.59
N ARG A 451 -24.36 62.61 12.84
CA ARG A 451 -24.34 61.54 11.84
C ARG A 451 -25.76 61.11 11.49
N SER A 452 -26.05 61.04 10.20
CA SER A 452 -27.35 60.65 9.63
C SER A 452 -27.28 59.26 9.02
N LEU A 453 -28.36 58.49 9.16
CA LEU A 453 -28.60 57.20 8.52
C LEU A 453 -29.84 57.35 7.63
N THR A 454 -29.71 57.08 6.33
CA THR A 454 -30.75 57.31 5.33
C THR A 454 -31.15 55.98 4.66
N TYR A 455 -32.45 55.73 4.50
CA TYR A 455 -33.01 54.54 3.84
C TYR A 455 -33.95 54.93 2.69
N THR A 456 -33.93 54.16 1.60
CA THR A 456 -34.86 54.26 0.46
C THR A 456 -35.63 52.95 0.29
N ILE A 457 -36.94 53.00 0.04
CA ILE A 457 -37.78 51.80 -0.15
C ILE A 457 -37.73 51.34 -1.64
N GLY A 458 -37.36 50.08 -1.95
CA GLY A 458 -36.99 49.59 -3.31
C GLY A 458 -38.10 48.91 -4.17
N VAL A 459 -37.80 48.69 -5.48
CA VAL A 459 -38.68 48.14 -6.56
C VAL A 459 -38.14 46.81 -7.16
N GLU A 460 -39.03 45.94 -7.67
CA GLU A 460 -38.77 44.56 -8.18
C GLU A 460 -37.76 44.45 -9.35
N GLY A 461 -36.94 43.39 -9.33
CA GLY A 461 -36.10 42.91 -10.44
C GLY A 461 -36.00 41.37 -10.42
N ASP A 462 -35.63 40.75 -11.55
CA ASP A 462 -35.66 39.29 -11.80
C ASP A 462 -35.04 38.45 -10.67
N ALA A 463 -35.79 37.46 -10.19
CA ALA A 463 -35.38 36.73 -9.01
C ALA A 463 -34.26 35.71 -9.29
N LYS A 464 -33.11 35.82 -8.63
CA LYS A 464 -32.04 34.81 -8.65
C LYS A 464 -32.14 33.92 -7.42
N ILE A 465 -32.32 32.62 -7.61
CA ILE A 465 -32.45 31.64 -6.53
C ILE A 465 -31.22 30.73 -6.45
N THR A 466 -30.74 30.44 -5.24
CA THR A 466 -29.57 29.58 -4.98
C THR A 466 -29.81 28.69 -3.76
N PHE A 467 -29.07 27.58 -3.63
CA PHE A 467 -28.99 26.85 -2.37
C PHE A 467 -27.63 27.11 -1.71
N ASP A 468 -27.65 27.68 -0.51
CA ASP A 468 -26.41 28.01 0.21
C ASP A 468 -25.80 26.78 0.86
N GLY A 469 -24.47 26.67 0.88
CA GLY A 469 -23.76 25.55 1.49
C GLY A 469 -23.98 24.22 0.75
N ILE A 470 -24.02 24.24 -0.58
CA ILE A 470 -24.04 23.05 -1.45
C ILE A 470 -22.83 23.11 -2.38
N SER A 471 -21.85 22.22 -2.15
CA SER A 471 -20.62 22.15 -2.94
C SER A 471 -20.88 21.48 -4.29
N ASN A 472 -20.55 22.16 -5.39
CA ASN A 472 -20.69 21.65 -6.77
C ASN A 472 -22.11 21.14 -7.12
N GLY A 473 -23.16 21.63 -6.44
CA GLY A 473 -24.54 21.17 -6.66
C GLY A 473 -24.86 19.79 -6.08
N ASN A 474 -24.02 19.23 -5.20
CA ASN A 474 -24.25 17.94 -4.57
C ASN A 474 -24.28 18.05 -3.04
N LEU A 475 -25.17 17.28 -2.40
CA LEU A 475 -25.27 17.12 -0.96
C LEU A 475 -25.22 15.63 -0.61
N ALA A 476 -24.37 15.26 0.33
CA ALA A 476 -24.23 13.89 0.81
C ALA A 476 -24.88 13.72 2.19
N LYS A 477 -25.67 12.65 2.36
CA LYS A 477 -26.28 12.24 3.63
C LYS A 477 -26.12 10.73 3.80
N THR A 478 -26.37 10.23 5.00
CA THR A 478 -26.40 8.80 5.29
C THR A 478 -27.82 8.38 5.64
N TYR A 479 -28.20 7.15 5.28
CA TYR A 479 -29.50 6.62 5.68
C TYR A 479 -29.68 6.65 7.20
N GLY A 480 -30.83 7.16 7.67
CA GLY A 480 -31.10 7.37 9.09
C GLY A 480 -30.58 8.68 9.70
N ASP A 481 -29.97 9.56 8.89
CA ASP A 481 -29.76 10.96 9.30
C ASP A 481 -31.10 11.63 9.61
N ALA A 482 -31.10 12.54 10.59
CA ALA A 482 -32.29 13.30 10.93
C ALA A 482 -32.74 14.21 9.77
N ASP A 483 -34.06 14.43 9.71
CA ASP A 483 -34.67 15.42 8.82
C ASP A 483 -33.97 16.77 8.97
N PHE A 484 -33.78 17.46 7.84
CA PHE A 484 -33.02 18.70 7.81
C PHE A 484 -33.67 19.74 6.91
N LEU A 485 -33.56 20.99 7.33
CA LEU A 485 -33.98 22.13 6.54
C LEU A 485 -32.89 22.52 5.54
N LYS A 486 -33.23 22.59 4.25
CA LYS A 486 -32.36 23.14 3.21
C LYS A 486 -33.16 24.03 2.28
N ALA A 487 -33.57 25.19 2.79
CA ALA A 487 -34.27 26.20 2.00
C ALA A 487 -33.35 26.86 0.98
N ALA A 488 -33.90 27.26 -0.16
CA ALA A 488 -33.23 28.06 -1.17
C ALA A 488 -33.28 29.56 -0.80
N THR A 489 -32.20 30.26 -1.06
CA THR A 489 -32.04 31.70 -0.86
C THR A 489 -32.36 32.44 -2.16
N VAL A 490 -33.20 33.47 -2.08
CA VAL A 490 -33.45 34.40 -3.19
C VAL A 490 -32.48 35.59 -3.04
N THR A 491 -31.53 35.69 -3.95
CA THR A 491 -30.37 36.61 -3.90
C THR A 491 -30.61 37.93 -4.63
N GLU A 492 -31.51 37.93 -5.61
CA GLU A 492 -32.06 39.11 -6.28
C GLU A 492 -33.56 38.86 -6.45
N GLY A 493 -34.42 39.89 -6.44
CA GLY A 493 -35.88 39.78 -6.62
C GLY A 493 -36.70 39.28 -5.42
N SER A 494 -38.03 39.23 -5.58
CA SER A 494 -39.00 38.72 -4.59
C SER A 494 -39.95 37.69 -5.20
N GLY A 495 -40.31 36.64 -4.46
CA GLY A 495 -41.28 35.63 -4.90
C GLY A 495 -41.35 34.41 -3.96
N LEU A 496 -42.52 33.74 -3.91
CA LEU A 496 -42.69 32.50 -3.15
C LEU A 496 -41.87 31.39 -3.80
N VAL A 497 -41.17 30.59 -2.99
CA VAL A 497 -40.36 29.44 -3.43
C VAL A 497 -41.12 28.16 -3.15
N THR A 498 -41.20 27.27 -4.14
CA THR A 498 -41.75 25.92 -4.01
C THR A 498 -40.68 24.86 -4.24
N TYR A 499 -40.78 23.72 -3.55
CA TYR A 499 -39.79 22.64 -3.61
C TYR A 499 -40.36 21.33 -4.14
N ASP A 500 -39.56 20.57 -4.89
CA ASP A 500 -39.89 19.24 -5.40
C ASP A 500 -38.69 18.28 -5.33
N SER A 501 -38.97 16.98 -5.19
CA SER A 501 -37.96 15.90 -5.19
C SER A 501 -38.19 14.97 -6.38
N SER A 502 -37.18 14.80 -7.23
CA SER A 502 -37.31 13.98 -8.44
C SER A 502 -37.54 12.49 -8.16
N VAL A 503 -37.10 11.99 -6.98
CA VAL A 503 -37.26 10.60 -6.54
C VAL A 503 -37.72 10.58 -5.07
N PRO A 504 -39.03 10.74 -4.81
CA PRO A 504 -39.58 10.78 -3.45
C PRO A 504 -39.32 9.51 -2.63
N ALA A 505 -39.09 8.37 -3.30
CA ALA A 505 -38.74 7.11 -2.63
C ALA A 505 -37.37 7.16 -1.93
N VAL A 506 -36.45 8.04 -2.36
CA VAL A 506 -35.14 8.28 -1.72
C VAL A 506 -35.28 9.32 -0.62
N ALA A 507 -35.87 10.46 -0.95
CA ALA A 507 -36.17 11.52 0.02
C ALA A 507 -37.34 12.41 -0.46
N THR A 508 -38.18 12.87 0.45
CA THR A 508 -39.22 13.89 0.17
C THR A 508 -38.73 15.27 0.59
N VAL A 509 -39.33 16.31 0.03
CA VAL A 509 -39.13 17.69 0.46
C VAL A 509 -40.49 18.37 0.69
N SER A 510 -40.61 19.13 1.77
CA SER A 510 -41.76 19.99 2.03
C SER A 510 -41.84 21.08 0.96
N SER A 511 -42.98 21.19 0.29
CA SER A 511 -43.18 22.11 -0.83
C SER A 511 -43.01 23.57 -0.45
N ASP A 512 -43.17 23.92 0.83
CA ASP A 512 -43.26 25.32 1.27
C ASP A 512 -42.03 25.73 2.11
N THR A 513 -41.45 24.78 2.83
CA THR A 513 -40.35 25.06 3.78
C THR A 513 -38.99 24.58 3.28
N GLY A 514 -38.94 23.58 2.40
CA GLY A 514 -37.67 22.96 1.99
C GLY A 514 -37.10 21.99 3.03
N ASP A 515 -37.91 21.51 3.98
CA ASP A 515 -37.53 20.43 4.90
C ASP A 515 -37.46 19.10 4.16
N VAL A 516 -36.34 18.39 4.31
CA VAL A 516 -36.05 17.14 3.60
C VAL A 516 -36.05 15.95 4.57
N SER A 517 -36.81 14.90 4.23
CA SER A 517 -36.89 13.64 4.98
C SER A 517 -36.38 12.48 4.13
N ILE A 518 -35.53 11.62 4.71
CA ILE A 518 -34.83 10.53 3.99
C ILE A 518 -35.51 9.18 4.23
N PHE A 519 -35.69 8.37 3.18
CA PHE A 519 -36.37 7.07 3.25
C PHE A 519 -35.54 5.89 2.73
N SER A 520 -34.62 6.10 1.78
CA SER A 520 -33.77 5.03 1.27
C SER A 520 -32.43 5.56 0.75
N VAL A 521 -31.48 4.64 0.58
CA VAL A 521 -30.25 4.91 -0.17
C VAL A 521 -30.58 5.19 -1.63
N GLY A 522 -29.81 6.09 -2.23
CA GLY A 522 -29.96 6.46 -3.64
C GLY A 522 -29.66 7.93 -3.88
N THR A 523 -30.07 8.41 -5.06
CA THR A 523 -29.86 9.79 -5.47
C THR A 523 -31.17 10.42 -5.88
N THR A 524 -31.45 11.64 -5.41
CA THR A 524 -32.59 12.47 -5.85
C THR A 524 -32.13 13.90 -6.09
N VAL A 525 -32.80 14.64 -6.97
CA VAL A 525 -32.59 16.06 -7.19
C VAL A 525 -33.68 16.84 -6.47
N ILE A 526 -33.30 17.73 -5.58
CA ILE A 526 -34.20 18.68 -4.94
C ILE A 526 -34.16 19.98 -5.74
N THR A 527 -35.33 20.41 -6.21
CA THR A 527 -35.47 21.62 -7.03
C THR A 527 -36.33 22.64 -6.29
N ALA A 528 -35.83 23.87 -6.18
CA ALA A 528 -36.58 25.03 -5.72
C ALA A 528 -36.95 25.90 -6.92
N THR A 529 -38.21 26.31 -7.02
CA THR A 529 -38.73 27.14 -8.10
C THR A 529 -39.48 28.35 -7.55
N THR A 530 -39.16 29.55 -8.04
CA THR A 530 -39.88 30.77 -7.68
C THR A 530 -41.18 30.89 -8.48
N SER A 531 -42.14 31.68 -7.97
CA SER A 531 -43.37 32.03 -8.71
C SER A 531 -43.13 32.71 -10.06
N GLY A 532 -41.94 33.30 -10.28
CA GLY A 532 -41.51 33.90 -11.55
C GLY A 532 -40.85 32.93 -12.54
N GLY A 533 -40.68 31.65 -12.17
CA GLY A 533 -40.14 30.60 -13.04
C GLY A 533 -38.62 30.39 -12.96
N SER A 534 -37.89 31.13 -12.12
CA SER A 534 -36.48 30.86 -11.83
C SER A 534 -36.34 29.63 -10.94
N SER A 535 -35.39 28.75 -11.25
CA SER A 535 -35.17 27.51 -10.48
C SER A 535 -33.71 27.30 -10.11
N ALA A 536 -33.47 26.72 -8.93
CA ALA A 536 -32.19 26.16 -8.52
C ALA A 536 -32.39 24.71 -8.08
N SER A 537 -31.36 23.88 -8.22
CA SER A 537 -31.43 22.49 -7.78
C SER A 537 -30.12 22.01 -7.19
N TYR A 538 -30.20 20.94 -6.40
CA TYR A 538 -29.05 20.16 -5.98
C TYR A 538 -29.37 18.67 -5.98
N THR A 539 -28.32 17.88 -6.17
CA THR A 539 -28.38 16.42 -6.10
C THR A 539 -28.11 15.96 -4.67
N LEU A 540 -29.10 15.38 -4.00
CA LEU A 540 -28.94 14.66 -2.74
C LEU A 540 -28.54 13.21 -3.01
N THR A 541 -27.38 12.80 -2.53
CA THR A 541 -26.95 11.39 -2.51
C THR A 541 -26.99 10.88 -1.08
N VAL A 542 -27.79 9.84 -0.85
CA VAL A 542 -27.92 9.14 0.43
C VAL A 542 -27.09 7.87 0.38
N TYR A 543 -26.03 7.82 1.17
CA TYR A 543 -25.14 6.67 1.30
C TYR A 543 -25.70 5.64 2.30
N PRO A 544 -25.37 4.35 2.11
CA PRO A 544 -25.76 3.31 3.06
C PRO A 544 -25.23 3.57 4.46
N LYS A 545 -26.03 3.24 5.47
CA LYS A 545 -25.60 3.29 6.86
C LYS A 545 -24.69 2.11 7.17
N GLU A 546 -23.57 2.39 7.81
CA GLU A 546 -22.63 1.37 8.28
C GLU A 546 -23.19 0.60 9.47
N ILE A 547 -23.10 -0.73 9.43
CA ILE A 547 -23.50 -1.62 10.54
C ILE A 547 -22.36 -2.55 10.94
N GLU A 548 -22.29 -2.84 12.23
CA GLU A 548 -21.30 -3.73 12.80
C GLU A 548 -21.84 -5.16 12.87
N CYS A 549 -20.96 -6.13 12.70
CA CYS A 549 -21.29 -7.53 12.93
C CYS A 549 -20.14 -8.30 13.57
N GLU A 550 -20.49 -9.42 14.19
CA GLU A 550 -19.54 -10.38 14.72
C GLU A 550 -19.63 -11.71 13.95
N LEU A 551 -18.48 -12.39 13.84
CA LEU A 551 -18.40 -13.75 13.32
C LEU A 551 -17.75 -14.68 14.33
N LYS A 552 -18.27 -15.90 14.41
CA LYS A 552 -17.61 -17.00 15.10
C LYS A 552 -17.07 -17.98 14.09
N VAL A 553 -15.79 -18.31 14.22
CA VAL A 553 -15.06 -19.28 13.40
C VAL A 553 -14.63 -20.48 14.23
N GLU A 554 -14.33 -21.60 13.57
CA GLU A 554 -13.94 -22.84 14.24
C GLU A 554 -12.43 -23.06 14.22
N ASN A 555 -11.86 -23.34 15.41
CA ASN A 555 -10.49 -23.82 15.55
C ASN A 555 -10.31 -25.15 14.82
N ARG A 556 -9.14 -25.36 14.21
CA ARG A 556 -8.86 -26.56 13.42
C ARG A 556 -7.45 -27.10 13.66
N LYS A 557 -7.21 -28.34 13.21
CA LYS A 557 -5.86 -28.88 13.10
C LYS A 557 -5.19 -28.37 11.82
N TYR A 558 -3.86 -28.36 11.83
CA TYR A 558 -3.06 -28.09 10.65
C TYR A 558 -3.41 -29.07 9.54
N ASP A 559 -3.68 -28.54 8.36
CA ASP A 559 -3.92 -29.30 7.13
C ASP A 559 -3.09 -28.63 6.02
N PRO A 560 -2.08 -29.32 5.48
CA PRO A 560 -1.07 -28.72 4.60
C PRO A 560 -1.65 -27.99 3.39
N GLY A 561 -1.29 -26.72 3.24
CA GLY A 561 -1.73 -25.87 2.13
C GLY A 561 -3.18 -25.37 2.23
N ASN A 562 -4.00 -25.89 3.14
CA ASN A 562 -5.37 -25.44 3.32
C ASN A 562 -5.43 -24.20 4.23
N ARG A 563 -5.84 -23.08 3.65
CA ARG A 563 -5.96 -21.78 4.34
C ARG A 563 -7.39 -21.44 4.73
N THR A 564 -8.36 -22.30 4.43
CA THR A 564 -9.78 -22.03 4.68
C THR A 564 -10.13 -22.27 6.14
N VAL A 565 -11.07 -21.48 6.65
CA VAL A 565 -11.62 -21.58 8.00
C VAL A 565 -13.14 -21.64 7.89
N SER A 566 -13.76 -22.51 8.67
CA SER A 566 -15.22 -22.64 8.70
C SER A 566 -15.83 -21.53 9.56
N ILE A 567 -16.79 -20.80 8.98
CA ILE A 567 -17.63 -19.84 9.70
C ILE A 567 -18.77 -20.62 10.36
N LYS A 568 -18.94 -20.47 11.67
CA LYS A 568 -20.03 -21.12 12.44
C LYS A 568 -21.29 -20.29 12.44
N THR A 569 -21.17 -19.01 12.80
CA THR A 569 -22.29 -18.08 12.94
C THR A 569 -21.85 -16.67 12.63
N GLY A 570 -22.80 -15.84 12.22
CA GLY A 570 -22.64 -14.39 12.10
C GLY A 570 -23.88 -13.67 12.58
N SER A 571 -23.70 -12.54 13.25
CA SER A 571 -24.80 -11.73 13.77
C SER A 571 -24.48 -10.25 13.70
N ILE A 572 -25.49 -9.44 13.40
CA ILE A 572 -25.40 -7.98 13.45
C ILE A 572 -25.37 -7.56 14.92
N THR A 573 -24.44 -6.69 15.29
CA THR A 573 -24.22 -6.27 16.69
C THR A 573 -24.74 -4.85 16.95
N SER A 574 -24.75 -3.97 15.95
CA SER A 574 -25.21 -2.59 16.08
C SER A 574 -25.54 -1.95 14.72
N GLY A 575 -26.20 -0.78 14.72
CA GLY A 575 -26.33 0.09 13.55
C GLY A 575 -27.68 0.04 12.81
N VAL A 576 -28.43 -1.06 12.89
CA VAL A 576 -29.75 -1.21 12.26
C VAL A 576 -30.78 -0.32 12.97
N LEU A 577 -31.54 0.46 12.19
CA LEU A 577 -32.61 1.33 12.69
C LEU A 577 -33.79 0.50 13.20
N SER A 578 -34.49 1.03 14.22
CA SER A 578 -35.65 0.36 14.80
C SER A 578 -36.78 0.25 13.79
N GLY A 579 -37.21 -0.98 13.48
CA GLY A 579 -38.29 -1.25 12.52
C GLY A 579 -37.81 -1.88 11.21
N ASP A 580 -36.51 -1.81 10.92
CA ASP A 580 -35.93 -2.32 9.68
C ASP A 580 -35.68 -3.85 9.74
N GLU A 581 -35.86 -4.51 8.61
CA GLU A 581 -35.61 -5.94 8.43
C GLU A 581 -34.27 -6.17 7.71
N VAL A 582 -33.21 -6.43 8.48
CA VAL A 582 -31.84 -6.68 7.98
C VAL A 582 -31.21 -7.88 8.69
N SER A 583 -30.54 -8.76 7.94
CA SER A 583 -29.85 -9.95 8.42
C SER A 583 -28.60 -10.28 7.57
N ILE A 584 -27.69 -11.08 8.09
CA ILE A 584 -26.45 -11.48 7.40
C ILE A 584 -26.69 -12.74 6.58
N ASP A 585 -26.31 -12.70 5.30
CA ASP A 585 -26.19 -13.88 4.45
C ASP A 585 -24.73 -14.34 4.36
N LEU A 586 -24.47 -15.57 4.84
CA LEU A 586 -23.16 -16.21 4.85
C LEU A 586 -22.98 -17.22 3.70
N SER A 587 -23.96 -17.37 2.81
CA SER A 587 -23.96 -18.41 1.77
C SER A 587 -22.76 -18.31 0.81
N SER A 588 -22.30 -17.09 0.53
CA SER A 588 -21.11 -16.81 -0.28
C SER A 588 -19.87 -16.44 0.53
N ALA A 589 -19.97 -16.43 1.87
CA ALA A 589 -18.89 -15.96 2.74
C ALA A 589 -17.72 -16.95 2.77
N LYS A 590 -16.50 -16.43 2.66
CA LYS A 590 -15.24 -17.19 2.69
C LYS A 590 -14.32 -16.61 3.74
N ALA A 591 -13.90 -17.44 4.68
CA ALA A 591 -12.93 -17.10 5.72
C ALA A 591 -11.59 -17.81 5.45
N VAL A 592 -10.49 -17.05 5.45
CA VAL A 592 -9.15 -17.57 5.17
C VAL A 592 -8.09 -16.98 6.11
N VAL A 593 -7.06 -17.75 6.43
CA VAL A 593 -5.86 -17.26 7.15
C VAL A 593 -4.74 -16.91 6.17
N SER A 594 -3.82 -16.02 6.57
CA SER A 594 -2.63 -15.68 5.77
C SER A 594 -1.68 -16.85 5.57
N SER A 595 -1.55 -17.72 6.59
CA SER A 595 -0.73 -18.93 6.57
C SER A 595 -1.47 -20.10 7.20
N ALA A 596 -1.36 -21.27 6.57
CA ALA A 596 -1.96 -22.50 7.06
C ALA A 596 -1.25 -23.08 8.31
N TYR A 597 -0.01 -22.68 8.63
CA TYR A 597 0.83 -23.30 9.68
C TYR A 597 0.14 -23.37 11.07
N ALA A 598 0.58 -24.24 11.95
CA ALA A 598 0.04 -24.23 13.32
C ALA A 598 0.42 -22.93 14.05
N GLY A 599 -0.45 -22.48 14.94
CA GLY A 599 -0.23 -21.30 15.77
C GLY A 599 -1.54 -20.80 16.38
N PRO A 600 -1.49 -20.21 17.59
CA PRO A 600 -2.64 -19.57 18.20
C PRO A 600 -2.96 -18.23 17.51
N ASN A 601 -4.18 -17.73 17.73
CA ASN A 601 -4.56 -16.35 17.42
C ASN A 601 -4.25 -15.94 15.97
N LYS A 602 -4.58 -16.79 15.00
CA LYS A 602 -4.39 -16.48 13.59
C LYS A 602 -5.52 -15.60 13.09
N LYS A 603 -5.15 -14.43 12.55
CA LYS A 603 -6.09 -13.49 11.92
C LYS A 603 -6.77 -14.13 10.71
N VAL A 604 -8.09 -14.06 10.69
CA VAL A 604 -8.96 -14.54 9.62
C VAL A 604 -9.43 -13.36 8.79
N THR A 605 -9.23 -13.44 7.48
CA THR A 605 -9.80 -12.53 6.49
C THR A 605 -11.10 -13.13 5.98
N VAL A 606 -12.18 -12.36 6.03
CA VAL A 606 -13.50 -12.78 5.53
C VAL A 606 -13.88 -11.96 4.31
N SER A 607 -14.46 -12.62 3.31
CA SER A 607 -14.91 -12.00 2.06
C SER A 607 -16.24 -12.61 1.61
N GLY A 608 -16.99 -11.91 0.76
CA GLY A 608 -18.23 -12.44 0.18
C GLY A 608 -19.41 -12.55 1.17
N MET A 609 -19.37 -11.80 2.28
CA MET A 609 -20.55 -11.60 3.11
C MET A 609 -21.55 -10.69 2.40
N ALA A 610 -22.83 -10.96 2.57
CA ALA A 610 -23.90 -10.12 2.05
C ALA A 610 -24.92 -9.81 3.15
N LEU A 611 -25.71 -8.77 2.92
CA LEU A 611 -26.90 -8.47 3.71
C LEU A 611 -28.15 -8.98 2.98
N SER A 612 -29.15 -9.39 3.75
CA SER A 612 -30.45 -9.83 3.24
C SER A 612 -31.58 -9.31 4.14
N GLY A 613 -32.79 -9.20 3.58
CA GLY A 613 -33.91 -8.54 4.24
C GLY A 613 -34.46 -7.40 3.37
N LYS A 614 -35.62 -6.84 3.74
CA LYS A 614 -36.31 -5.83 2.92
C LYS A 614 -35.52 -4.52 2.84
N ASP A 615 -34.88 -4.14 3.94
CA ASP A 615 -34.18 -2.86 4.07
C ASP A 615 -32.68 -3.00 3.87
N ALA A 616 -32.18 -4.20 3.55
CA ALA A 616 -30.75 -4.51 3.43
C ALA A 616 -29.99 -3.60 2.46
N ALA A 617 -30.64 -3.09 1.41
CA ALA A 617 -30.04 -2.17 0.44
C ALA A 617 -29.68 -0.80 1.05
N ASN A 618 -30.25 -0.44 2.20
CA ASN A 618 -29.98 0.82 2.88
C ASN A 618 -28.74 0.79 3.79
N TYR A 619 -28.07 -0.37 3.87
CA TYR A 619 -26.97 -0.60 4.79
C TYR A 619 -25.74 -1.15 4.10
N THR A 620 -24.59 -0.95 4.72
CA THR A 620 -23.32 -1.58 4.34
C THR A 620 -22.64 -2.17 5.57
N LEU A 621 -21.97 -3.31 5.38
CA LEU A 621 -21.23 -3.98 6.45
C LEU A 621 -19.89 -3.29 6.67
N LEU A 622 -19.58 -2.94 7.92
CA LEU A 622 -18.24 -2.54 8.31
C LEU A 622 -17.26 -3.71 8.17
N PRO A 623 -15.98 -3.44 7.85
CA PRO A 623 -14.95 -4.47 7.89
C PRO A 623 -14.90 -5.14 9.26
N ILE A 624 -14.98 -6.47 9.28
CA ILE A 624 -14.89 -7.22 10.53
C ILE A 624 -13.43 -7.32 10.92
N GLU A 625 -13.08 -6.65 12.00
CA GLU A 625 -11.74 -6.71 12.57
C GLU A 625 -11.65 -7.81 13.64
N ASN A 626 -10.44 -8.32 13.87
CA ASN A 626 -10.12 -9.20 15.00
C ASN A 626 -10.82 -10.58 15.05
N VAL A 627 -11.23 -11.15 13.91
CA VAL A 627 -11.61 -12.58 13.86
C VAL A 627 -10.35 -13.44 13.95
N MET A 628 -10.24 -14.22 15.02
CA MET A 628 -9.06 -15.05 15.31
C MET A 628 -9.43 -16.53 15.35
N VAL A 629 -8.50 -17.38 14.92
CA VAL A 629 -8.62 -18.83 14.99
C VAL A 629 -7.33 -19.46 15.50
N ASP A 630 -7.44 -20.50 16.31
CA ASP A 630 -6.28 -21.32 16.65
C ASP A 630 -6.15 -22.47 15.65
N ILE A 631 -4.94 -22.62 15.09
CA ILE A 631 -4.57 -23.79 14.31
C ILE A 631 -3.65 -24.65 15.17
N THR A 632 -4.18 -25.77 15.66
CA THR A 632 -3.41 -26.76 16.42
C THR A 632 -2.55 -27.60 15.50
N LYS A 633 -1.47 -28.19 16.01
CA LYS A 633 -0.59 -29.04 15.21
C LYS A 633 -1.32 -30.29 14.70
N ALA A 634 -0.90 -30.77 13.53
CA ALA A 634 -1.28 -32.09 13.07
C ALA A 634 -0.54 -33.16 13.87
N ASP A 635 -1.16 -34.33 14.05
CA ASP A 635 -0.61 -35.36 14.94
C ASP A 635 0.76 -35.89 14.44
N LYS A 636 0.93 -36.02 13.12
CA LYS A 636 2.17 -36.52 12.52
C LYS A 636 2.33 -36.08 11.07
N LYS A 637 3.58 -35.87 10.62
CA LYS A 637 3.92 -35.75 9.20
C LYS A 637 4.01 -37.13 8.55
N ASP A 638 3.17 -37.35 7.52
CA ASP A 638 3.23 -38.58 6.74
C ASP A 638 4.47 -38.65 5.85
N TYR A 639 5.12 -39.81 5.85
CA TYR A 639 6.24 -40.11 4.96
C TYR A 639 5.71 -40.52 3.58
N PRO A 640 6.18 -39.91 2.46
CA PRO A 640 5.50 -39.97 1.17
C PRO A 640 5.72 -41.26 0.36
N SER A 641 6.47 -42.23 0.87
CA SER A 641 6.80 -43.47 0.17
C SER A 641 6.76 -44.68 1.10
N ASP A 642 7.00 -45.87 0.54
CA ASP A 642 7.12 -47.09 1.34
C ASP A 642 8.18 -46.92 2.44
N LYS A 643 7.86 -47.42 3.64
CA LYS A 643 8.76 -47.39 4.80
C LYS A 643 9.92 -48.40 4.67
N THR A 644 10.06 -49.05 3.52
CA THR A 644 11.12 -49.99 3.20
C THR A 644 11.88 -49.53 1.96
N ILE A 645 13.19 -49.33 2.10
CA ILE A 645 14.06 -48.84 1.02
C ILE A 645 15.08 -49.92 0.65
N SER A 646 15.16 -50.27 -0.63
CA SER A 646 16.18 -51.18 -1.16
C SER A 646 17.25 -50.41 -1.93
N VAL A 647 18.52 -50.54 -1.51
CA VAL A 647 19.68 -49.87 -2.14
C VAL A 647 20.67 -50.86 -2.72
N ASP A 648 21.48 -50.43 -3.68
CA ASP A 648 22.50 -51.30 -4.28
C ASP A 648 23.72 -51.51 -3.37
N ASN A 649 24.64 -52.38 -3.79
CA ASN A 649 25.79 -52.78 -2.97
C ASN A 649 26.86 -51.69 -2.77
N SER A 650 26.79 -50.59 -3.54
CA SER A 650 27.75 -49.49 -3.44
C SER A 650 27.46 -48.63 -2.21
N VAL A 651 26.19 -48.57 -1.78
CA VAL A 651 25.74 -47.85 -0.59
C VAL A 651 26.18 -48.59 0.67
N LYS A 652 27.08 -47.99 1.47
CA LYS A 652 27.63 -48.64 2.67
C LYS A 652 26.98 -48.20 3.96
N THR A 653 26.53 -46.95 4.02
CA THR A 653 26.01 -46.33 5.24
C THR A 653 24.65 -45.68 5.00
N ILE A 654 23.90 -45.42 6.07
CA ILE A 654 22.57 -44.78 5.99
C ILE A 654 22.64 -43.39 5.34
N LYS A 655 23.66 -42.58 5.64
CA LYS A 655 23.81 -41.24 5.05
C LYS A 655 23.86 -41.21 3.50
N GLU A 656 24.22 -42.31 2.87
CA GLU A 656 24.29 -42.43 1.41
C GLU A 656 22.91 -42.75 0.78
N VAL A 657 21.92 -43.14 1.59
CA VAL A 657 20.55 -43.41 1.16
C VAL A 657 19.82 -42.09 0.96
N LYS A 658 19.39 -41.81 -0.28
CA LYS A 658 18.64 -40.60 -0.61
C LYS A 658 17.21 -40.67 -0.06
N LEU A 659 16.80 -39.64 0.67
CA LEU A 659 15.45 -39.44 1.16
C LEU A 659 14.64 -38.51 0.23
N PRO A 660 13.30 -38.55 0.28
CA PRO A 660 12.43 -37.57 -0.35
C PRO A 660 12.73 -36.14 0.13
N SER A 661 12.32 -35.14 -0.67
CA SER A 661 12.49 -33.74 -0.30
C SER A 661 11.86 -33.43 1.07
N GLY A 662 12.55 -32.62 1.87
CA GLY A 662 12.12 -32.25 3.21
C GLY A 662 12.43 -33.28 4.30
N TRP A 663 13.01 -34.44 3.99
CA TRP A 663 13.41 -35.44 4.99
C TRP A 663 14.94 -35.59 5.06
N LYS A 664 15.47 -35.72 6.28
CA LYS A 664 16.89 -36.00 6.55
C LYS A 664 17.02 -37.15 7.54
N TRP A 665 18.14 -37.85 7.52
CA TRP A 665 18.44 -38.84 8.56
C TRP A 665 18.78 -38.12 9.87
N ILE A 666 18.41 -38.71 11.00
CA ILE A 666 18.90 -38.21 12.29
C ILE A 666 20.40 -38.55 12.44
N ALA A 667 21.17 -37.65 13.06
CA ALA A 667 22.62 -37.76 13.13
C ALA A 667 23.12 -39.08 13.76
N SER A 668 22.38 -39.64 14.73
CA SER A 668 22.71 -40.91 15.38
C SER A 668 22.63 -42.13 14.45
N ASP A 669 21.84 -42.03 13.38
CA ASP A 669 21.58 -43.14 12.47
C ASP A 669 22.39 -43.06 11.18
N GLU A 670 22.90 -41.87 10.82
CA GLU A 670 23.67 -41.63 9.59
C GLU A 670 24.90 -42.53 9.45
N SER A 671 25.54 -42.87 10.58
CA SER A 671 26.76 -43.70 10.64
C SER A 671 26.49 -45.20 10.65
N LYS A 672 25.23 -45.64 10.76
CA LYS A 672 24.88 -47.07 10.77
C LYS A 672 25.31 -47.72 9.46
N GLU A 673 26.04 -48.83 9.58
CA GLU A 673 26.47 -49.62 8.43
C GLU A 673 25.34 -50.51 7.92
N LEU A 674 25.20 -50.56 6.60
CA LEU A 674 24.28 -51.46 5.94
C LEU A 674 24.95 -52.81 5.73
N THR A 675 24.42 -53.84 6.36
CA THR A 675 24.83 -55.24 6.13
C THR A 675 24.05 -55.82 4.95
N GLU A 676 24.71 -56.61 4.12
CA GLU A 676 24.08 -57.20 2.93
C GLU A 676 22.95 -58.16 3.31
N GLY A 677 21.79 -58.00 2.66
CA GLY A 677 20.62 -58.84 2.89
C GLY A 677 19.94 -58.66 4.25
N VAL A 678 20.43 -57.77 5.10
CA VAL A 678 19.87 -57.47 6.42
C VAL A 678 19.11 -56.14 6.36
N GLY A 679 17.89 -56.14 6.88
CA GLY A 679 17.11 -54.92 7.07
C GLY A 679 17.60 -54.15 8.30
N ILE A 680 18.13 -52.95 8.09
CA ILE A 680 18.55 -52.03 9.15
C ILE A 680 17.49 -50.96 9.36
N THR A 681 17.09 -50.72 10.61
CA THR A 681 16.14 -49.63 10.92
C THR A 681 16.89 -48.33 11.19
N ALA A 682 16.47 -47.27 10.50
CA ALA A 682 16.97 -45.91 10.70
C ALA A 682 15.80 -44.91 10.71
N THR A 683 16.00 -43.80 11.42
CA THR A 683 14.97 -42.79 11.62
C THR A 683 15.24 -41.58 10.73
N ALA A 684 14.27 -41.23 9.90
CA ALA A 684 14.26 -39.98 9.17
C ALA A 684 13.46 -38.94 9.96
N GLU A 685 13.89 -37.68 9.91
CA GLU A 685 13.23 -36.52 10.47
C GLU A 685 12.85 -35.55 9.34
N TYR A 686 11.62 -35.06 9.40
CA TYR A 686 11.14 -34.02 8.53
C TYR A 686 11.70 -32.66 8.97
N VAL A 687 12.26 -31.94 8.01
CA VAL A 687 12.95 -30.65 8.16
C VAL A 687 12.43 -29.59 7.17
N GLY A 688 11.20 -29.76 6.68
CA GLY A 688 10.54 -28.76 5.85
C GLY A 688 10.10 -27.53 6.65
N ASP A 689 9.74 -26.46 5.94
CA ASP A 689 9.38 -25.16 6.55
C ASP A 689 8.15 -25.24 7.47
N ASP A 690 7.27 -26.23 7.29
CA ASP A 690 6.09 -26.49 8.12
C ASP A 690 6.35 -27.50 9.26
N LYS A 691 7.60 -27.88 9.53
CA LYS A 691 7.97 -28.87 10.58
C LYS A 691 7.29 -28.60 11.91
N ASP A 692 7.27 -27.35 12.36
CA ASP A 692 6.71 -26.97 13.66
C ASP A 692 5.17 -27.04 13.72
N SER A 693 4.52 -27.33 12.58
CA SER A 693 3.08 -27.55 12.48
C SER A 693 2.65 -28.99 12.74
N TYR A 694 3.59 -29.90 13.08
CA TYR A 694 3.32 -31.29 13.43
C TYR A 694 3.83 -31.61 14.84
N GLU A 695 3.11 -32.47 15.57
CA GLU A 695 3.59 -33.00 16.86
C GLU A 695 4.72 -34.02 16.66
N VAL A 696 4.60 -34.87 15.63
CA VAL A 696 5.61 -35.88 15.30
C VAL A 696 6.17 -35.66 13.89
N THR A 697 7.48 -35.44 13.81
CA THR A 697 8.22 -35.17 12.56
C THR A 697 9.14 -36.32 12.17
N THR A 698 9.15 -37.41 12.92
CA THR A 698 10.04 -38.56 12.68
C THR A 698 9.30 -39.77 12.12
N GLU A 699 10.02 -40.57 11.33
CA GLU A 699 9.54 -41.83 10.79
C GLU A 699 10.66 -42.87 10.80
N SER A 700 10.35 -44.09 11.24
CA SER A 700 11.28 -45.22 11.21
C SER A 700 11.15 -45.97 9.88
N LEU A 701 12.29 -46.18 9.21
CA LEU A 701 12.39 -46.81 7.90
C LEU A 701 13.30 -48.04 7.98
N THR A 702 12.98 -49.07 7.20
CA THR A 702 13.81 -50.28 7.06
C THR A 702 14.59 -50.25 5.75
N ILE A 703 15.93 -50.24 5.82
CA ILE A 703 16.82 -50.16 4.66
C ILE A 703 17.47 -51.53 4.46
N THR A 704 17.35 -52.09 3.25
CA THR A 704 18.01 -53.35 2.89
C THR A 704 19.00 -53.12 1.74
N ARG A 705 20.26 -53.48 1.97
CA ARG A 705 21.28 -53.45 0.92
C ARG A 705 21.21 -54.74 0.09
N SER A 706 20.89 -54.59 -1.19
CA SER A 706 20.67 -55.68 -2.14
C SER A 706 21.78 -55.75 -3.19
N TYR A 707 22.16 -56.96 -3.60
CA TYR A 707 23.11 -57.17 -4.70
C TYR A 707 22.49 -56.77 -6.05
N LYS A 708 22.90 -55.63 -6.61
CA LYS A 708 22.61 -55.23 -7.99
C LYS A 708 23.84 -55.53 -8.84
N ASN A 709 23.74 -56.50 -9.74
CA ASN A 709 24.83 -56.96 -10.60
C ASN A 709 25.20 -55.83 -11.59
N THR A 710 26.23 -55.04 -11.29
CA THR A 710 26.74 -53.96 -12.14
C THR A 710 27.37 -54.55 -13.41
N THR A 711 26.66 -54.46 -14.55
CA THR A 711 27.27 -54.73 -15.87
C THR A 711 27.73 -53.40 -16.44
N THR A 712 29.05 -53.25 -16.64
CA THR A 712 29.68 -52.10 -17.29
C THR A 712 28.94 -51.78 -18.61
N GLU A 713 28.58 -50.52 -18.82
CA GLU A 713 27.78 -50.12 -19.97
C GLU A 713 28.51 -50.44 -21.28
N ALA A 714 27.88 -51.30 -22.10
CA ALA A 714 28.54 -51.91 -23.24
C ALA A 714 28.70 -50.91 -24.41
N LYS A 715 29.94 -50.76 -24.88
CA LYS A 715 30.36 -49.76 -25.87
C LYS A 715 30.27 -50.29 -27.29
N LEU A 716 30.22 -49.38 -28.26
CA LEU A 716 30.28 -49.74 -29.68
C LEU A 716 31.59 -50.47 -29.98
N GLY A 717 31.50 -51.66 -30.59
CA GLY A 717 32.66 -52.51 -30.89
C GLY A 717 32.95 -53.59 -29.84
N ASP A 718 32.36 -53.50 -28.65
CA ASP A 718 32.59 -54.50 -27.60
C ASP A 718 32.17 -55.88 -28.06
N THR A 719 33.00 -56.88 -27.73
CA THR A 719 32.67 -58.29 -27.97
C THR A 719 32.23 -58.94 -26.67
N ILE A 720 30.95 -59.32 -26.62
CA ILE A 720 30.31 -59.91 -25.46
C ILE A 720 30.04 -61.40 -25.72
N THR A 721 30.31 -62.24 -24.74
CA THR A 721 29.97 -63.66 -24.79
C THR A 721 28.79 -63.95 -23.89
N ASP A 722 27.70 -64.45 -24.46
CA ASP A 722 26.53 -64.93 -23.71
C ASP A 722 26.94 -66.16 -22.88
N LYS A 723 26.84 -66.03 -21.54
CA LYS A 723 27.27 -67.08 -20.61
C LYS A 723 26.49 -68.39 -20.77
N SER A 724 25.22 -68.31 -21.18
CA SER A 724 24.31 -69.46 -21.30
C SER A 724 24.51 -70.21 -22.62
N THR A 725 24.56 -69.48 -23.74
CA THR A 725 24.66 -70.08 -25.07
C THR A 725 26.09 -70.21 -25.56
N LYS A 726 27.05 -69.56 -24.88
CA LYS A 726 28.43 -69.34 -25.34
C LYS A 726 28.48 -68.69 -26.73
N ALA A 727 27.43 -67.96 -27.11
CA ALA A 727 27.42 -67.19 -28.35
C ALA A 727 28.19 -65.87 -28.15
N SER A 728 29.07 -65.54 -29.09
CA SER A 728 29.80 -64.28 -29.12
C SER A 728 29.10 -63.27 -30.02
N TYR A 729 28.95 -62.04 -29.52
CA TYR A 729 28.30 -60.93 -30.19
C TYR A 729 29.22 -59.71 -30.19
N THR A 730 29.28 -58.95 -31.28
CA THR A 730 29.93 -57.64 -31.33
C THR A 730 28.88 -56.54 -31.41
N ILE A 731 28.96 -55.53 -30.55
CA ILE A 731 28.05 -54.38 -30.56
C ILE A 731 28.30 -53.52 -31.79
N THR A 732 27.24 -53.30 -32.58
CA THR A 732 27.31 -52.54 -33.84
C THR A 732 26.49 -51.25 -33.82
N SER A 733 25.64 -51.05 -32.81
CA SER A 733 25.03 -49.74 -32.53
C SER A 733 24.62 -49.63 -31.07
N VAL A 734 24.92 -48.48 -30.47
CA VAL A 734 24.48 -48.07 -29.13
C VAL A 734 23.48 -46.90 -29.19
N ALA A 735 23.08 -46.42 -30.38
CA ALA A 735 22.16 -45.29 -30.57
C ALA A 735 21.01 -45.61 -31.54
N LYS A 736 19.81 -45.04 -31.29
CA LYS A 736 18.52 -45.18 -32.02
C LYS A 736 17.95 -46.60 -32.15
N THR A 737 18.74 -47.59 -32.53
CA THR A 737 18.37 -49.01 -32.56
C THR A 737 19.57 -49.83 -32.13
N LEU A 738 19.46 -50.46 -30.97
CA LEU A 738 20.53 -51.29 -30.40
C LEU A 738 20.72 -52.54 -31.26
N THR A 739 21.92 -52.73 -31.81
CA THR A 739 22.21 -53.87 -32.72
C THR A 739 23.54 -54.54 -32.41
N VAL A 740 23.60 -55.83 -32.72
CA VAL A 740 24.80 -56.67 -32.62
C VAL A 740 25.01 -57.54 -33.85
N THR A 741 26.26 -57.90 -34.10
CA THR A 741 26.67 -58.96 -35.03
C THR A 741 26.92 -60.25 -34.26
N TYR A 742 26.38 -61.37 -34.74
CA TYR A 742 26.67 -62.71 -34.24
C TYR A 742 28.02 -63.19 -34.81
N ASN A 743 29.04 -63.29 -33.96
CA ASN A 743 30.41 -63.62 -34.35
C ASN A 743 30.57 -65.12 -34.60
N ASN A 744 30.26 -65.92 -33.58
CA ASN A 744 30.31 -67.37 -33.58
C ASN A 744 29.60 -67.87 -32.31
N ALA A 745 29.41 -69.18 -32.18
CA ALA A 745 29.27 -69.79 -30.86
C ALA A 745 30.62 -70.42 -30.51
N THR A 746 31.22 -70.07 -29.37
CA THR A 746 32.45 -70.75 -28.89
C THR A 746 32.22 -72.23 -28.58
N ALA A 747 30.96 -72.69 -28.61
CA ALA A 747 30.65 -74.10 -28.81
C ALA A 747 30.91 -74.55 -30.26
N SER A 748 32.18 -74.58 -30.67
CA SER A 748 32.67 -75.31 -31.86
C SER A 748 32.30 -76.82 -31.83
N LYS A 749 31.70 -77.28 -30.72
CA LYS A 749 31.21 -78.64 -30.46
C LYS A 749 29.68 -78.82 -30.58
N SER A 750 28.86 -77.76 -30.67
CA SER A 750 27.39 -77.91 -30.69
C SER A 750 26.86 -78.45 -32.02
N THR A 751 25.89 -79.37 -31.96
CA THR A 751 25.23 -79.95 -33.15
C THR A 751 24.04 -79.13 -33.65
N THR A 752 23.48 -78.26 -32.80
CA THR A 752 22.34 -77.39 -33.14
C THR A 752 22.64 -75.96 -32.68
N ILE A 753 22.47 -75.00 -33.58
CA ILE A 753 22.69 -73.59 -33.29
C ILE A 753 21.43 -72.78 -33.59
N ASN A 754 21.11 -71.87 -32.69
CA ASN A 754 20.04 -70.90 -32.87
C ASN A 754 20.66 -69.50 -32.83
N VAL A 755 20.66 -68.81 -33.97
CA VAL A 755 21.00 -67.39 -34.03
C VAL A 755 19.71 -66.63 -33.71
N PRO A 756 19.61 -66.00 -32.51
CA PRO A 756 18.34 -65.48 -32.02
C PRO A 756 17.93 -64.18 -32.74
N ASP A 757 16.70 -63.75 -32.53
CA ASP A 757 16.20 -62.47 -33.05
C ASP A 757 16.84 -61.29 -32.30
N THR A 758 17.01 -61.44 -30.98
CA THR A 758 17.56 -60.47 -30.05
C THR A 758 18.43 -61.17 -28.99
N VAL A 759 19.28 -60.42 -28.31
CA VAL A 759 20.06 -60.87 -27.15
C VAL A 759 20.04 -59.78 -26.07
N LYS A 760 19.99 -60.17 -24.79
CA LYS A 760 20.07 -59.25 -23.65
C LYS A 760 21.52 -59.12 -23.20
N ILE A 761 22.04 -57.89 -23.13
CA ILE A 761 23.40 -57.57 -22.66
C ILE A 761 23.23 -56.49 -21.59
N GLY A 762 23.59 -56.81 -20.33
CA GLY A 762 23.15 -56.02 -19.19
C GLY A 762 21.62 -55.94 -19.16
N ASP A 763 21.07 -54.74 -18.96
CA ASP A 763 19.62 -54.50 -18.98
C ASP A 763 19.04 -54.16 -20.36
N LYS A 764 19.90 -54.03 -21.38
CA LYS A 764 19.50 -53.59 -22.72
C LYS A 764 19.31 -54.79 -23.67
N THR A 765 18.30 -54.69 -24.53
CA THR A 765 17.99 -55.72 -25.55
C THR A 765 18.50 -55.27 -26.93
N TYR A 766 19.41 -56.05 -27.52
CA TYR A 766 20.02 -55.77 -28.81
C TYR A 766 19.42 -56.66 -29.91
N LYS A 767 19.12 -56.11 -31.08
CA LYS A 767 18.72 -56.88 -32.27
C LYS A 767 19.94 -57.54 -32.91
N VAL A 768 19.88 -58.84 -33.17
CA VAL A 768 20.93 -59.55 -33.90
C VAL A 768 20.69 -59.35 -35.39
N THR A 769 21.57 -58.59 -36.06
CA THR A 769 21.34 -58.13 -37.44
C THR A 769 22.29 -58.74 -38.46
N GLU A 770 23.40 -59.34 -38.05
CA GLU A 770 24.38 -59.94 -38.97
C GLU A 770 24.95 -61.24 -38.41
N ILE A 771 25.26 -62.19 -39.29
CA ILE A 771 26.15 -63.32 -38.99
C ILE A 771 27.51 -63.01 -39.62
N LYS A 772 28.57 -62.96 -38.81
CA LYS A 772 29.91 -62.55 -39.24
C LYS A 772 30.48 -63.47 -40.32
N ALA A 773 31.38 -62.92 -41.14
CA ALA A 773 32.14 -63.71 -42.10
C ALA A 773 32.92 -64.83 -41.37
N ASN A 774 32.93 -66.03 -41.98
CA ASN A 774 33.55 -67.24 -41.42
C ASN A 774 33.01 -67.73 -40.05
N ALA A 775 31.88 -67.22 -39.54
CA ALA A 775 31.36 -67.50 -38.19
C ALA A 775 31.35 -69.00 -37.79
N PHE A 776 31.04 -69.89 -38.73
CA PHE A 776 30.99 -71.34 -38.55
C PHE A 776 31.81 -72.09 -39.60
N LYS A 777 32.81 -71.43 -40.21
CA LYS A 777 33.65 -72.05 -41.25
C LYS A 777 34.25 -73.36 -40.74
N ASN A 778 34.12 -74.42 -41.55
CA ASN A 778 34.58 -75.78 -41.27
C ASN A 778 34.02 -76.42 -40.00
N ASN A 779 32.89 -75.94 -39.47
CA ASN A 779 32.24 -76.61 -38.33
C ASN A 779 31.63 -77.95 -38.79
N LYS A 780 32.38 -79.03 -38.58
CA LYS A 780 32.00 -80.40 -38.97
C LYS A 780 30.94 -81.02 -38.03
N LYS A 781 30.66 -80.44 -36.87
CA LYS A 781 29.68 -81.00 -35.90
C LYS A 781 28.28 -80.40 -36.05
N LEU A 782 28.17 -79.19 -36.60
CA LEU A 782 26.91 -78.51 -36.81
C LEU A 782 26.00 -79.29 -37.78
N LYS A 783 24.83 -79.74 -37.27
CA LYS A 783 23.81 -80.49 -38.02
C LYS A 783 22.58 -79.65 -38.35
N LYS A 784 22.21 -78.72 -37.46
CA LYS A 784 21.01 -77.87 -37.60
C LYS A 784 21.32 -76.42 -37.24
N ILE A 785 20.82 -75.49 -38.05
CA ILE A 785 20.82 -74.07 -37.69
C ILE A 785 19.48 -73.39 -37.92
N THR A 786 19.10 -72.51 -37.00
CA THR A 786 18.00 -71.56 -37.14
C THR A 786 18.57 -70.14 -37.16
N ILE A 787 18.19 -69.35 -38.17
CA ILE A 787 18.60 -67.95 -38.37
C ILE A 787 17.40 -67.05 -38.07
N GLY A 788 17.55 -66.16 -37.09
CA GLY A 788 16.52 -65.25 -36.59
C GLY A 788 15.95 -64.26 -37.63
N LYS A 789 14.81 -63.66 -37.31
CA LYS A 789 14.02 -62.79 -38.17
C LYS A 789 14.66 -61.43 -38.46
N ASN A 790 15.53 -60.95 -37.56
CA ASN A 790 16.16 -59.63 -37.64
C ASN A 790 17.46 -59.62 -38.47
N ILE A 791 17.93 -60.78 -38.94
CA ILE A 791 19.19 -60.89 -39.68
C ILE A 791 19.06 -60.25 -41.06
N LYS A 792 19.85 -59.20 -41.29
CA LYS A 792 19.96 -58.46 -42.55
C LYS A 792 21.08 -58.98 -43.44
N LYS A 793 22.13 -59.57 -42.86
CA LYS A 793 23.36 -59.98 -43.56
C LYS A 793 23.91 -61.31 -43.06
N ILE A 794 24.39 -62.14 -43.99
CA ILE A 794 25.13 -63.38 -43.74
C ILE A 794 26.49 -63.23 -44.41
N GLY A 795 27.57 -63.24 -43.63
CA GLY A 795 28.93 -62.99 -44.10
C GLY A 795 29.46 -64.01 -45.09
N LYS A 796 30.51 -63.62 -45.84
CA LYS A 796 31.27 -64.50 -46.74
C LYS A 796 31.74 -65.74 -45.98
N ASN A 797 31.59 -66.91 -46.57
CA ASN A 797 31.98 -68.20 -45.99
C ASN A 797 31.38 -68.53 -44.59
N ALA A 798 30.30 -67.88 -44.15
CA ALA A 798 29.77 -68.05 -42.78
C ALA A 798 29.55 -69.52 -42.37
N PHE A 799 29.09 -70.38 -43.29
CA PHE A 799 28.87 -71.83 -43.10
C PHE A 799 29.69 -72.67 -44.08
N TYR A 800 30.78 -72.12 -44.61
CA TYR A 800 31.61 -72.82 -45.58
C TYR A 800 32.14 -74.11 -44.98
N GLY A 801 32.01 -75.24 -45.69
CA GLY A 801 32.58 -76.52 -45.26
C GLY A 801 31.89 -77.18 -44.05
N CYS A 802 30.69 -76.71 -43.64
CA CYS A 802 29.88 -77.38 -42.60
C CYS A 802 29.26 -78.69 -43.11
N LYS A 803 30.07 -79.72 -43.34
CA LYS A 803 29.68 -80.96 -44.07
C LYS A 803 28.47 -81.70 -43.49
N ASN A 804 28.22 -81.57 -42.18
CA ASN A 804 27.10 -82.22 -41.50
C ASN A 804 25.84 -81.34 -41.39
N LEU A 805 25.89 -80.08 -41.82
CA LEU A 805 24.75 -79.16 -41.73
C LEU A 805 23.68 -79.56 -42.75
N LYS A 806 22.65 -80.25 -42.25
CA LYS A 806 21.55 -80.81 -43.03
C LYS A 806 20.27 -79.98 -42.93
N ASN A 807 20.03 -79.33 -41.80
CA ASN A 807 18.77 -78.61 -41.55
C ASN A 807 19.04 -77.13 -41.33
N VAL A 808 18.67 -76.28 -42.28
CA VAL A 808 18.81 -74.82 -42.17
C VAL A 808 17.42 -74.20 -42.17
N THR A 809 17.10 -73.40 -41.15
CA THR A 809 15.86 -72.61 -41.10
C THR A 809 16.21 -71.13 -41.11
N ILE A 810 15.72 -70.38 -42.10
CA ILE A 810 15.91 -68.94 -42.20
C ILE A 810 14.56 -68.28 -41.95
N LYS A 811 14.45 -67.51 -40.86
CA LYS A 811 13.21 -66.80 -40.50
C LYS A 811 13.17 -65.38 -41.06
N THR A 812 14.32 -64.75 -41.29
CA THR A 812 14.40 -63.38 -41.82
C THR A 812 13.81 -63.26 -43.22
N THR A 813 13.16 -62.13 -43.47
CA THR A 813 12.68 -61.70 -44.79
C THR A 813 13.54 -60.59 -45.40
N LEU A 814 14.66 -60.23 -44.76
CA LEU A 814 15.46 -59.03 -45.03
C LEU A 814 16.70 -59.28 -45.90
N LEU A 815 17.05 -60.53 -46.21
CA LEU A 815 18.21 -60.85 -47.06
C LEU A 815 18.01 -60.40 -48.51
N THR A 816 19.08 -59.92 -49.13
CA THR A 816 19.16 -59.53 -50.54
C THR A 816 20.35 -60.21 -51.22
N LYS A 817 20.47 -60.07 -52.54
CA LYS A 817 21.62 -60.58 -53.31
C LYS A 817 22.95 -60.01 -52.82
N LYS A 818 22.97 -58.78 -52.28
CA LYS A 818 24.18 -58.12 -51.77
C LYS A 818 24.52 -58.50 -50.33
N THR A 819 23.54 -58.95 -49.54
CA THR A 819 23.72 -59.19 -48.10
C THR A 819 23.98 -60.66 -47.74
N VAL A 820 23.96 -61.58 -48.71
CA VAL A 820 24.42 -62.96 -48.51
C VAL A 820 25.76 -63.15 -49.21
N GLY A 821 26.81 -63.32 -48.41
CA GLY A 821 28.19 -63.39 -48.88
C GLY A 821 28.45 -64.58 -49.80
N LYS A 822 29.42 -64.39 -50.72
CA LYS A 822 29.90 -65.45 -51.61
C LYS A 822 30.31 -66.68 -50.78
N ASN A 823 29.93 -67.87 -51.26
CA ASN A 823 30.22 -69.16 -50.62
C ASN A 823 29.71 -69.32 -49.18
N ALA A 824 28.79 -68.48 -48.69
CA ALA A 824 28.29 -68.56 -47.32
C ALA A 824 27.80 -69.97 -46.93
N PHE A 825 27.26 -70.76 -47.86
CA PHE A 825 26.79 -72.12 -47.62
C PHE A 825 27.47 -73.17 -48.52
N LYS A 826 28.62 -72.85 -49.11
CA LYS A 826 29.34 -73.81 -49.97
C LYS A 826 29.93 -74.94 -49.12
N GLY A 827 29.72 -76.19 -49.52
CA GLY A 827 30.26 -77.35 -48.81
C GLY A 827 29.46 -77.80 -47.59
N ILE A 828 28.20 -77.37 -47.46
CA ILE A 828 27.25 -77.98 -46.51
C ILE A 828 26.79 -79.37 -46.98
N ASN A 829 26.02 -80.09 -46.17
CA ASN A 829 25.60 -81.46 -46.47
C ASN A 829 24.92 -81.59 -47.84
N ALA A 830 25.24 -82.66 -48.58
CA ALA A 830 24.69 -82.90 -49.91
C ALA A 830 23.17 -83.07 -49.95
N LYS A 831 22.55 -83.46 -48.82
CA LYS A 831 21.09 -83.61 -48.64
C LYS A 831 20.47 -82.47 -47.81
N ALA A 832 21.12 -81.29 -47.75
CA ALA A 832 20.64 -80.18 -46.94
C ALA A 832 19.24 -79.70 -47.35
N LYS A 833 18.37 -79.51 -46.35
CA LYS A 833 17.03 -78.93 -46.46
C LYS A 833 17.05 -77.53 -45.84
N VAL A 834 16.68 -76.53 -46.62
CA VAL A 834 16.67 -75.12 -46.24
C VAL A 834 15.24 -74.60 -46.24
N LYS A 835 14.67 -74.37 -45.06
CA LYS A 835 13.35 -73.77 -44.90
C LYS A 835 13.48 -72.24 -44.86
N VAL A 836 12.74 -71.55 -45.72
CA VAL A 836 12.73 -70.09 -45.83
C VAL A 836 11.30 -69.55 -45.76
N PRO A 837 11.06 -68.27 -45.45
CA PRO A 837 9.70 -67.76 -45.34
C PRO A 837 8.97 -67.90 -46.68
N LYS A 838 7.71 -68.36 -46.65
CA LYS A 838 6.88 -68.62 -47.86
C LYS A 838 6.94 -67.45 -48.86
N LYS A 839 6.82 -66.21 -48.37
CA LYS A 839 6.85 -64.97 -49.16
C LYS A 839 8.20 -64.70 -49.85
N LYS A 840 9.31 -65.26 -49.37
CA LYS A 840 10.67 -65.04 -49.91
C LYS A 840 11.23 -66.24 -50.66
N LEU A 841 10.47 -67.33 -50.82
CA LEU A 841 10.93 -68.57 -51.43
C LEU A 841 11.57 -68.37 -52.82
N LYS A 842 10.91 -67.61 -53.71
CA LYS A 842 11.42 -67.35 -55.08
C LYS A 842 12.75 -66.59 -55.03
N ALA A 843 12.81 -65.49 -54.28
CA ALA A 843 14.02 -64.68 -54.14
C ALA A 843 15.18 -65.47 -53.47
N TYR A 844 14.89 -66.22 -52.41
CA TYR A 844 15.91 -66.91 -51.63
C TYR A 844 16.43 -68.16 -52.33
N LYS A 845 15.63 -68.82 -53.17
CA LYS A 845 16.14 -69.86 -54.09
C LYS A 845 17.30 -69.33 -54.93
N THR A 846 17.16 -68.14 -55.52
CA THR A 846 18.21 -67.52 -56.33
C THR A 846 19.41 -67.09 -55.49
N ILE A 847 19.17 -66.41 -54.37
CA ILE A 847 20.24 -65.88 -53.51
C ILE A 847 21.07 -67.02 -52.90
N LEU A 848 20.42 -68.04 -52.34
CA LEU A 848 21.10 -69.13 -51.63
C LEU A 848 21.81 -70.11 -52.58
N LYS A 849 21.30 -70.31 -53.80
CA LYS A 849 22.03 -71.04 -54.85
C LYS A 849 23.36 -70.36 -55.17
N LYS A 850 23.36 -69.02 -55.34
CA LYS A 850 24.59 -68.23 -55.54
C LYS A 850 25.52 -68.26 -54.32
N ALA A 851 24.96 -68.40 -53.12
CA ALA A 851 25.73 -68.52 -51.87
C ALA A 851 26.32 -69.92 -51.62
N GLY A 852 25.99 -70.93 -52.45
CA GLY A 852 26.62 -72.26 -52.39
C GLY A 852 25.67 -73.45 -52.22
N ILE A 853 24.35 -73.23 -52.12
CA ILE A 853 23.33 -74.29 -51.99
C ILE A 853 22.88 -74.75 -53.39
N LYS A 854 23.75 -75.51 -54.06
CA LYS A 854 23.58 -75.93 -55.46
C LYS A 854 23.68 -77.44 -55.71
N GLY A 855 23.73 -78.25 -54.66
CA GLY A 855 23.81 -79.72 -54.78
C GLY A 855 22.51 -80.33 -55.31
N LYS A 856 22.62 -81.39 -56.13
CA LYS A 856 21.47 -82.07 -56.78
C LYS A 856 20.39 -82.50 -55.78
N LYS A 857 20.78 -82.90 -54.56
CA LYS A 857 19.87 -83.38 -53.48
C LYS A 857 19.54 -82.31 -52.42
N GLN A 858 20.02 -81.08 -52.58
CA GLN A 858 19.72 -79.97 -51.67
C GLN A 858 18.37 -79.35 -52.03
N LYS A 859 17.51 -79.09 -51.03
CA LYS A 859 16.16 -78.56 -51.24
C LYS A 859 15.98 -77.23 -50.50
N ILE A 860 15.40 -76.24 -51.16
CA ILE A 860 14.96 -74.97 -50.55
C ILE A 860 13.43 -74.95 -50.58
N THR A 861 12.80 -74.97 -49.41
CA THR A 861 11.34 -75.13 -49.22
C THR A 861 10.76 -74.00 -48.37
N LYS A 862 9.43 -73.83 -48.44
CA LYS A 862 8.67 -72.92 -47.57
C LYS A 862 8.55 -73.45 -46.14
#